data_AF-A0A0K9PKS9-F1
#
_entry.id   AF-A0A0K9PKS9-F1
#
_cell.length_a   1.000
_cell.length_b   1.000
_cell.length_c   1.000
_cell.angle_alpha   90.00
_cell.angle_beta   90.00
_cell.angle_gamma   90.00
#
_symmetry.space_group_name_H-M   'P 1'
#
loop_
_entity.id
_entity.type
_entity.pdbx_description
1 polymer ?
#
loop_
_entity_poly.entity_id
_entity_poly.type
_entity_poly.pdbx_seq_one_letter_code
_entity_poly.pdbx_strand_id
1 'polypeptide(L)'
;MVATRERTVMAVTAITIAVAFATVLYLSKRRKNRSKLSTSEAELLLLEPEGEEEETEEVIRSPCCSTDLETKPQYMFKRVLADNSYSAFKHLKREEGETNDLSLKLHPYEDEITYMLENPPVLSYFNKSENCPDMDASYVWVDTQQKLEYLAELLSKEEVFAVDTEQHSIRSFLGFTALMQISTHKENFLVDTIALHDEMSILQPIFVNASICKVFHGSDNDILWLQRDFHIYIVNLFDTAKACTVLKKPKRSLAYLLENYCGVSTNKMMQREDWRIRPLSEEMFHYACVDSHYLLYIAHCLHTELKIQGHDFHRDNLYFIHEVFRLSNMACIQLYIKEFQSPPGESAAKSLISRYSNSQVGISLKDDRTREIIRCLCTWRDVMARIHDESLQYILSDNAIIDLALKVPKEAEEVYSVIEHADLNRDIPNIQSASSPSPVVIGHINDINHLLSEITNDIDNLFRRIFQRYIVQAKICPLSIYNYALLSELNVKLANLLFPIQNGNKSSVRVGKKTSRKERFVKKFSCKAPVYHNCRIYASDGRLLCYCDQRKIDWYLRRDLAKIVEHNPPGIVLLFEPKGRPEDEDNEFYIQSKKNICVGCGEKNHYLRYRIIPSCYRIHFPEHLKSHRSHDIVLLCVDCHEIAHSSAERYKNQIAVEFKIPLHVRKVVNSEENKGSTLSSSIVEGHEDVGVSPLHLRSAAMALLRHGSKMPSERFEELTQVISKCK
;
A
#
# COMPACT_ATOMS: atom_id res chain seq x y z
N MET A 1 5.50 -6.26 63.08
CA MET A 1 5.25 -5.23 62.03
C MET A 1 6.09 -3.96 62.16
N VAL A 2 7.10 -3.87 63.04
CA VAL A 2 8.03 -2.72 63.09
C VAL A 2 9.34 -2.99 62.32
N ALA A 3 9.81 -4.24 62.27
CA ALA A 3 11.05 -4.63 61.57
C ALA A 3 10.99 -4.59 60.02
N THR A 4 9.80 -4.52 59.40
CA THR A 4 9.64 -4.41 57.95
C THR A 4 9.64 -2.96 57.45
N ARG A 5 9.36 -1.99 58.34
CA ARG A 5 9.34 -0.57 57.99
C ARG A 5 10.75 0.01 57.91
N GLU A 6 11.65 -0.37 58.82
CA GLU A 6 13.05 0.08 58.81
C GLU A 6 13.86 -0.42 57.60
N ARG A 7 13.62 -1.66 57.15
CA ARG A 7 14.27 -2.19 55.94
C ARG A 7 13.80 -1.50 54.66
N THR A 8 12.54 -1.08 54.62
CA THR A 8 11.99 -0.36 53.46
C THR A 8 12.51 1.07 53.41
N VAL A 9 12.64 1.74 54.57
CA VAL A 9 13.25 3.08 54.64
C VAL A 9 14.72 3.01 54.24
N MET A 10 15.50 2.04 54.76
CA MET A 10 16.90 1.87 54.37
C MET A 10 17.08 1.59 52.86
N ALA A 11 16.22 0.77 52.26
CA ALA A 11 16.27 0.49 50.83
C ALA A 11 15.95 1.73 49.98
N VAL A 12 14.96 2.53 50.39
CA VAL A 12 14.61 3.78 49.70
C VAL A 12 15.71 4.82 49.87
N THR A 13 16.32 4.94 51.06
CA THR A 13 17.46 5.84 51.28
C THR A 13 18.67 5.42 50.46
N ALA A 14 18.99 4.13 50.37
CA ALA A 14 20.09 3.63 49.55
C ALA A 14 19.89 3.88 48.05
N ILE A 15 18.67 3.69 47.54
CA ILE A 15 18.32 4.00 46.14
C ILE A 15 18.43 5.50 45.88
N THR A 16 17.96 6.34 46.80
CA THR A 16 18.02 7.80 46.64
C THR A 16 19.47 8.31 46.64
N ILE A 17 20.34 7.75 47.49
CA ILE A 17 21.78 8.06 47.51
C ILE A 17 22.46 7.60 46.21
N ALA A 18 22.13 6.41 45.71
CA ALA A 18 22.69 5.90 44.45
C ALA A 18 22.31 6.77 43.24
N VAL A 19 21.06 7.24 43.18
CA VAL A 19 20.58 8.15 42.13
C VAL A 19 21.25 9.53 42.25
N ALA A 20 21.43 10.05 43.47
CA ALA A 20 22.16 11.30 43.69
C ALA A 20 23.63 11.19 43.25
N PHE A 21 24.31 10.08 43.57
CA PHE A 21 25.70 9.82 43.16
C PHE A 21 25.83 9.68 41.64
N ALA A 22 24.91 8.96 40.99
CA ALA A 22 24.88 8.84 39.54
C ALA A 22 24.66 10.19 38.86
N THR A 23 23.82 11.05 39.44
CA THR A 23 23.55 12.41 38.94
C THR A 23 24.77 13.32 39.11
N VAL A 24 25.47 13.25 40.25
CA VAL A 24 26.72 13.99 40.47
C VAL A 24 27.84 13.51 39.54
N LEU A 25 27.97 12.20 39.31
CA LEU A 25 28.93 11.65 38.35
C LEU A 25 28.61 12.07 36.92
N TYR A 26 27.33 12.07 36.54
CA TYR A 26 26.88 12.54 35.23
C TYR A 26 27.15 14.03 35.03
N LEU A 27 26.87 14.87 36.04
CA LEU A 27 27.14 16.30 35.99
C LEU A 27 28.64 16.63 36.05
N SER A 28 29.44 15.83 36.77
CA SER A 28 30.91 15.93 36.80
C SER A 28 31.53 15.55 35.45
N LYS A 29 31.03 14.49 34.81
CA LYS A 29 31.44 14.08 33.45
C LYS A 29 31.04 15.13 32.40
N ARG A 30 29.89 15.79 32.57
CA ARG A 30 29.42 16.88 31.72
C ARG A 30 30.21 18.20 31.94
N ARG A 31 30.72 18.45 33.15
CA ARG A 31 31.64 19.57 33.44
C ARG A 31 33.04 19.32 32.90
N LYS A 32 33.59 18.10 32.99
CA LYS A 32 34.89 17.72 32.39
C LYS A 32 34.88 17.77 30.85
N ASN A 33 33.73 17.54 30.21
CA ASN A 33 33.59 17.63 28.76
C ASN A 33 33.28 19.05 28.25
N ARG A 34 33.03 20.03 29.13
CA ARG A 34 32.83 21.45 28.76
C ARG A 34 34.06 22.34 28.99
N SER A 35 35.11 21.83 29.63
CA SER A 35 36.36 22.57 29.91
C SER A 35 37.52 22.22 28.98
N LYS A 36 37.25 21.62 27.80
CA LYS A 36 38.29 21.21 26.82
C LYS A 36 38.05 21.76 25.40
N LEU A 37 37.26 22.82 25.24
CA LEU A 37 37.16 23.55 23.97
C LEU A 37 37.34 25.06 24.22
N SER A 38 38.60 25.50 24.23
CA SER A 38 39.03 26.86 23.89
C SER A 38 40.56 26.88 23.84
N THR A 39 41.09 27.68 22.90
CA THR A 39 42.49 28.12 22.65
C THR A 39 43.36 27.31 21.68
N SER A 40 43.38 27.83 20.43
CA SER A 40 44.53 28.33 19.65
C SER A 40 45.59 27.39 19.02
N GLU A 41 45.70 27.57 17.70
CA GLU A 41 46.91 27.84 16.90
C GLU A 41 47.87 26.72 16.45
N ALA A 42 47.95 26.64 15.10
CA ALA A 42 49.14 26.75 14.25
C ALA A 42 50.22 25.66 14.19
N GLU A 43 50.51 25.29 12.93
CA GLU A 43 51.82 25.02 12.31
C GLU A 43 52.62 23.73 12.59
N LEU A 44 52.83 23.01 11.47
CA LEU A 44 54.10 22.45 10.98
C LEU A 44 54.60 21.05 11.44
N LEU A 45 55.13 20.36 10.43
CA LEU A 45 56.14 19.28 10.39
C LEU A 45 55.69 17.81 10.40
N LEU A 46 55.69 17.26 9.17
CA LEU A 46 56.45 16.08 8.73
C LEU A 46 57.01 15.17 9.82
N LEU A 47 56.67 13.87 9.74
CA LEU A 47 57.61 12.74 9.79
C LEU A 47 56.83 11.44 9.52
N GLU A 48 57.24 10.73 8.46
CA GLU A 48 56.89 9.33 8.19
C GLU A 48 57.47 8.41 9.27
N PRO A 49 56.91 7.20 9.42
CA PRO A 49 57.81 6.06 9.41
C PRO A 49 57.36 4.95 8.47
N GLU A 50 58.39 4.38 7.86
CA GLU A 50 58.44 3.29 6.91
C GLU A 50 57.92 1.96 7.46
N GLY A 51 57.23 1.21 6.59
CA GLY A 51 57.51 -0.18 6.24
C GLY A 51 57.43 -1.27 7.31
N GLU A 52 56.34 -2.06 7.24
CA GLU A 52 56.44 -3.52 7.27
C GLU A 52 55.55 -4.08 6.15
N GLU A 53 56.17 -4.81 5.22
CA GLU A 53 55.57 -5.48 4.07
C GLU A 53 54.89 -6.78 4.52
N GLU A 54 53.59 -6.93 4.23
CA GLU A 54 52.94 -8.24 4.16
C GLU A 54 52.02 -8.29 2.93
N GLU A 55 52.05 -9.46 2.30
CA GLU A 55 51.80 -9.73 0.89
C GLU A 55 50.40 -9.37 0.38
N THR A 56 50.35 -8.87 -0.86
CA THR A 56 49.17 -8.45 -1.60
C THR A 56 48.31 -9.64 -2.06
N GLU A 57 47.16 -9.86 -1.42
CA GLU A 57 45.98 -10.40 -2.11
C GLU A 57 45.21 -9.23 -2.75
N GLU A 58 45.20 -9.20 -4.07
CA GLU A 58 44.53 -8.20 -4.90
C GLU A 58 43.00 -8.35 -4.80
N VAL A 59 42.42 -7.80 -3.73
CA VAL A 59 40.97 -7.60 -3.63
C VAL A 59 40.59 -6.50 -4.61
N ILE A 60 40.06 -6.89 -5.76
CA ILE A 60 39.32 -6.02 -6.68
C ILE A 60 38.25 -5.29 -5.86
N ARG A 61 38.54 -4.03 -5.50
CA ARG A 61 37.57 -3.14 -4.86
C ARG A 61 36.44 -2.93 -5.85
N SER A 62 35.27 -3.49 -5.52
CA SER A 62 34.01 -3.23 -6.22
C SER A 62 33.79 -1.71 -6.35
N PRO A 63 33.53 -1.17 -7.55
CA PRO A 63 33.34 0.27 -7.78
C PRO A 63 31.94 0.78 -7.38
N CYS A 64 31.26 0.14 -6.41
CA CYS A 64 29.94 0.57 -5.94
C CYS A 64 30.00 1.56 -4.76
N CYS A 65 31.19 2.11 -4.46
CA CYS A 65 31.37 3.16 -3.46
C CYS A 65 32.01 4.41 -4.08
N SER A 66 31.43 4.91 -5.17
CA SER A 66 31.54 6.34 -5.49
C SER A 66 30.42 7.08 -4.77
N THR A 67 30.84 8.03 -3.94
CA THR A 67 30.08 9.17 -3.45
C THR A 67 29.27 9.82 -4.59
N ASP A 68 28.03 10.24 -4.31
CA ASP A 68 27.06 10.93 -5.20
C ASP A 68 25.93 10.09 -5.83
N LEU A 69 25.34 9.16 -5.06
CA LEU A 69 23.95 8.74 -5.34
C LEU A 69 23.01 9.90 -4.99
N GLU A 70 22.55 10.62 -6.02
CA GLU A 70 21.52 11.66 -5.95
C GLU A 70 20.37 11.22 -5.01
N THR A 71 20.13 11.98 -3.93
CA THR A 71 19.16 11.59 -2.90
C THR A 71 17.73 11.68 -3.45
N LYS A 72 17.05 10.54 -3.54
CA LYS A 72 15.66 10.46 -4.03
C LYS A 72 14.69 11.03 -2.99
N PRO A 73 13.77 11.95 -3.36
CA PRO A 73 12.75 12.47 -2.45
C PRO A 73 11.90 11.38 -1.78
N GLN A 74 11.64 10.29 -2.50
CA GLN A 74 10.91 9.12 -2.01
C GLN A 74 11.46 8.50 -0.72
N TYR A 75 12.73 8.72 -0.40
CA TYR A 75 13.33 8.23 0.86
C TYR A 75 12.77 8.93 2.11
N MET A 76 12.16 10.09 1.95
CA MET A 76 11.59 10.87 3.06
C MET A 76 10.12 10.55 3.33
N PHE A 77 9.43 9.90 2.40
CA PHE A 77 8.01 9.57 2.54
C PHE A 77 7.84 8.52 3.63
N LYS A 78 6.84 8.69 4.50
CA LYS A 78 6.54 7.72 5.58
C LYS A 78 5.43 6.77 5.17
N ARG A 79 4.59 7.18 4.23
CA ARG A 79 3.45 6.44 3.71
C ARG A 79 3.48 6.49 2.19
N VAL A 80 3.25 5.35 1.56
CA VAL A 80 2.98 5.22 0.13
C VAL A 80 1.71 4.38 -0.01
N LEU A 81 0.77 4.89 -0.80
CA LEU A 81 -0.52 4.22 -1.03
C LEU A 81 -0.40 3.19 -2.16
N ALA A 82 0.30 3.56 -3.24
CA ALA A 82 0.59 2.70 -4.37
C ALA A 82 2.01 2.12 -4.26
N ASP A 83 2.14 0.96 -3.62
CA ASP A 83 3.42 0.25 -3.60
C ASP A 83 3.77 -0.35 -4.98
N ASN A 84 5.04 -0.72 -5.20
CA ASN A 84 5.49 -1.24 -6.49
C ASN A 84 5.24 -2.75 -6.67
N SER A 85 4.50 -3.40 -5.76
CA SER A 85 4.14 -4.81 -5.90
C SER A 85 3.14 -5.05 -7.03
N TYR A 86 2.96 -6.32 -7.36
CA TYR A 86 1.96 -6.79 -8.33
C TYR A 86 0.54 -6.85 -7.75
N SER A 87 0.34 -6.44 -6.48
CA SER A 87 -0.99 -6.39 -5.89
C SER A 87 -1.78 -5.17 -6.39
N ALA A 88 -3.09 -5.36 -6.57
CA ALA A 88 -3.99 -4.31 -6.97
C ALA A 88 -3.92 -3.09 -6.03
N PHE A 89 -4.08 -1.90 -6.60
CA PHE A 89 -4.18 -0.69 -5.80
C PHE A 89 -5.40 -0.74 -4.88
N LYS A 90 -5.22 -0.33 -3.62
CA LYS A 90 -6.28 -0.38 -2.61
C LYS A 90 -6.80 1.02 -2.37
N HIS A 91 -7.88 1.36 -3.07
CA HIS A 91 -8.61 2.61 -2.88
C HIS A 91 -9.15 2.77 -1.45
N LEU A 92 -9.47 4.01 -1.10
CA LEU A 92 -10.03 4.37 0.19
C LEU A 92 -11.34 3.63 0.47
N LYS A 93 -11.49 3.07 1.68
CA LYS A 93 -12.74 2.49 2.16
C LYS A 93 -13.46 3.49 3.06
N ARG A 94 -14.72 3.80 2.78
CA ARG A 94 -15.57 4.64 3.63
C ARG A 94 -16.27 3.77 4.68
N GLU A 95 -16.42 4.29 5.90
CA GLU A 95 -17.25 3.66 6.93
C GLU A 95 -18.71 3.84 6.51
N GLU A 96 -19.33 2.79 5.98
CA GLU A 96 -20.77 2.79 5.67
C GLU A 96 -21.56 2.97 6.96
N GLY A 97 -22.27 4.08 7.09
CA GLY A 97 -23.20 4.30 8.20
C GLY A 97 -24.43 3.41 8.03
N GLU A 98 -24.59 2.39 8.88
CA GLU A 98 -25.80 1.59 9.20
C GLU A 98 -26.88 1.26 8.13
N THR A 99 -26.64 1.44 6.83
CA THR A 99 -27.60 1.07 5.78
C THR A 99 -27.20 -0.28 5.16
N ASN A 100 -28.03 -1.29 5.41
CA ASN A 100 -27.92 -2.68 4.94
C ASN A 100 -28.07 -2.81 3.41
N ASP A 101 -27.23 -2.16 2.61
CA ASP A 101 -27.19 -2.37 1.16
C ASP A 101 -25.76 -2.65 0.70
N LEU A 102 -25.43 -3.95 0.57
CA LEU A 102 -24.14 -4.44 0.07
C LEU A 102 -24.05 -4.21 -1.45
N SER A 103 -24.06 -2.96 -1.89
CA SER A 103 -23.63 -2.61 -3.25
C SER A 103 -22.10 -2.62 -3.28
N LEU A 104 -21.51 -3.49 -4.11
CA LEU A 104 -20.06 -3.58 -4.35
C LEU A 104 -19.55 -2.35 -5.13
N LYS A 105 -19.69 -1.15 -4.56
CA LYS A 105 -19.18 0.09 -5.19
C LYS A 105 -17.66 0.03 -5.26
N LEU A 106 -17.13 0.16 -6.48
CA LEU A 106 -15.69 0.14 -6.73
C LEU A 106 -15.06 1.50 -6.44
N HIS A 107 -15.78 2.58 -6.74
CA HIS A 107 -15.31 3.96 -6.53
C HIS A 107 -15.81 4.52 -5.18
N PRO A 108 -14.94 5.09 -4.31
CA PRO A 108 -15.36 5.51 -2.96
C PRO A 108 -16.41 6.63 -2.93
N TYR A 109 -16.47 7.44 -3.98
CA TYR A 109 -17.42 8.55 -4.14
C TYR A 109 -18.34 8.36 -5.35
N GLU A 110 -18.63 7.10 -5.70
CA GLU A 110 -19.48 6.76 -6.86
C GLU A 110 -20.84 7.44 -6.79
N ASP A 111 -21.49 7.47 -5.62
CA ASP A 111 -22.80 8.10 -5.43
C ASP A 111 -22.75 9.59 -5.65
N GLU A 112 -21.79 10.28 -5.04
CA GLU A 112 -21.65 11.72 -5.16
C GLU A 112 -21.36 12.12 -6.61
N ILE A 113 -20.47 11.40 -7.31
CA ILE A 113 -20.15 11.71 -8.70
C ILE A 113 -21.33 11.37 -9.61
N THR A 114 -22.03 10.26 -9.39
CA THR A 114 -23.23 9.89 -10.16
C THR A 114 -24.33 10.94 -9.98
N TYR A 115 -24.53 11.43 -8.76
CA TYR A 115 -25.43 12.54 -8.50
C TYR A 115 -25.03 13.79 -9.30
N MET A 116 -23.73 14.12 -9.38
CA MET A 116 -23.25 15.24 -10.20
C MET A 116 -23.45 15.03 -11.71
N LEU A 117 -23.44 13.79 -12.19
CA LEU A 117 -23.72 13.46 -13.60
C LEU A 117 -25.19 13.67 -13.95
N GLU A 118 -26.09 13.32 -13.04
CA GLU A 118 -27.54 13.45 -13.20
C GLU A 118 -28.02 14.88 -12.93
N ASN A 119 -27.40 15.57 -11.97
CA ASN A 119 -27.78 16.89 -11.48
C ASN A 119 -26.57 17.86 -11.55
N PRO A 120 -26.08 18.19 -12.76
CA PRO A 120 -24.97 19.12 -12.91
C PRO A 120 -25.34 20.49 -12.30
N PRO A 121 -24.38 21.17 -11.64
CA PRO A 121 -24.67 22.34 -10.84
C PRO A 121 -24.97 23.56 -11.72
N VAL A 122 -25.82 24.45 -11.20
CA VAL A 122 -26.32 25.61 -11.96
C VAL A 122 -25.31 26.77 -11.91
N LEU A 123 -24.69 27.05 -13.07
CA LEU A 123 -24.11 28.29 -13.66
C LEU A 123 -23.48 29.43 -12.82
N SER A 124 -23.68 29.56 -11.51
CA SER A 124 -23.32 30.80 -10.79
C SER A 124 -21.84 30.94 -10.47
N TYR A 125 -21.08 29.83 -10.46
CA TYR A 125 -19.66 29.82 -10.05
C TYR A 125 -18.81 30.83 -10.83
N PHE A 126 -19.11 31.01 -12.11
CA PHE A 126 -18.23 31.75 -13.00
C PHE A 126 -18.69 33.18 -13.26
N ASN A 127 -19.77 33.71 -12.66
CA ASN A 127 -20.30 35.03 -13.03
C ASN A 127 -19.46 36.23 -12.52
N LYS A 128 -18.32 36.01 -11.84
CA LYS A 128 -17.62 37.05 -11.06
C LYS A 128 -16.45 37.76 -11.77
N SER A 129 -15.99 37.30 -12.95
CA SER A 129 -14.75 37.82 -13.57
C SER A 129 -14.96 38.29 -15.01
N GLU A 130 -15.20 39.58 -15.23
CA GLU A 130 -15.31 40.13 -16.60
C GLU A 130 -13.94 40.41 -17.25
N ASN A 131 -12.90 40.66 -16.46
CA ASN A 131 -11.56 40.98 -16.95
C ASN A 131 -10.55 39.87 -16.68
N CYS A 132 -9.56 39.74 -17.56
CA CYS A 132 -8.41 38.87 -17.35
C CYS A 132 -7.62 39.37 -16.13
N PRO A 133 -7.27 38.50 -15.17
CA PRO A 133 -6.45 38.91 -14.03
C PRO A 133 -5.06 39.31 -14.50
N ASP A 134 -4.50 40.35 -13.87
CA ASP A 134 -3.08 40.68 -14.01
C ASP A 134 -2.25 39.64 -13.24
N MET A 135 -1.11 39.25 -13.81
CA MET A 135 -0.17 38.39 -13.10
C MET A 135 0.54 39.19 -12.00
N ASP A 136 0.05 39.09 -10.78
CA ASP A 136 0.84 39.47 -9.60
C ASP A 136 1.71 38.27 -9.19
N ALA A 137 3.01 38.48 -9.02
CA ALA A 137 3.97 37.44 -8.67
C ALA A 137 3.83 36.93 -7.21
N SER A 138 2.75 37.30 -6.52
CA SER A 138 2.46 36.90 -5.15
C SER A 138 1.86 35.49 -5.10
N TYR A 139 2.67 34.53 -4.65
CA TYR A 139 2.27 33.14 -4.41
C TYR A 139 2.65 32.72 -3.01
N VAL A 140 1.79 31.89 -2.40
CA VAL A 140 2.05 31.28 -1.11
C VAL A 140 2.65 29.90 -1.31
N TRP A 141 3.93 29.73 -0.95
CA TRP A 141 4.58 28.42 -0.92
C TRP A 141 4.15 27.61 0.30
N VAL A 142 3.47 26.49 0.05
CA VAL A 142 2.87 25.60 1.06
C VAL A 142 3.69 24.32 1.16
N ASP A 143 4.50 24.23 2.22
CA ASP A 143 5.49 23.17 2.46
C ASP A 143 5.44 22.61 3.90
N THR A 144 4.46 23.06 4.68
CA THR A 144 4.26 22.63 6.08
C THR A 144 2.81 22.30 6.34
N GLN A 145 2.58 21.33 7.23
CA GLN A 145 1.24 20.86 7.56
C GLN A 145 0.32 22.03 7.98
N GLN A 146 0.83 22.99 8.77
CA GLN A 146 0.03 24.14 9.22
C GLN A 146 -0.43 25.03 8.06
N LYS A 147 0.45 25.28 7.07
CA LYS A 147 0.08 26.04 5.87
C LYS A 147 -0.94 25.26 5.01
N LEU A 148 -0.82 23.93 4.96
CA LEU A 148 -1.78 23.08 4.25
C LEU A 148 -3.15 23.06 4.92
N GLU A 149 -3.20 23.05 6.25
CA GLU A 149 -4.44 23.17 7.04
C GLU A 149 -5.10 24.53 6.82
N TYR A 150 -4.31 25.62 6.83
CA TYR A 150 -4.80 26.96 6.49
C TYR A 150 -5.39 27.01 5.08
N LEU A 151 -4.67 26.46 4.10
CA LEU A 151 -5.17 26.37 2.72
C LEU A 151 -6.48 25.58 2.65
N ALA A 152 -6.59 24.44 3.34
CA ALA A 152 -7.81 23.66 3.36
C ALA A 152 -8.99 24.44 3.97
N GLU A 153 -8.76 25.19 5.05
CA GLU A 153 -9.79 26.04 5.65
C GLU A 153 -10.22 27.18 4.71
N LEU A 154 -9.26 27.80 4.02
CA LEU A 154 -9.54 28.85 3.03
C LEU A 154 -10.38 28.29 1.88
N LEU A 155 -9.95 27.18 1.26
CA LEU A 155 -10.66 26.55 0.15
C LEU A 155 -12.05 26.06 0.54
N SER A 156 -12.28 25.67 1.80
CA SER A 156 -13.60 25.25 2.28
C SER A 156 -14.68 26.35 2.22
N LYS A 157 -14.25 27.62 2.11
CA LYS A 157 -15.12 28.80 2.03
C LYS A 157 -15.27 29.32 0.59
N GLU A 158 -14.51 28.77 -0.35
CA GLU A 158 -14.59 29.14 -1.77
C GLU A 158 -15.72 28.38 -2.47
N GLU A 159 -16.33 29.02 -3.47
CA GLU A 159 -17.31 28.36 -4.35
C GLU A 159 -16.62 27.59 -5.49
N VAL A 160 -15.43 28.04 -5.88
CA VAL A 160 -14.65 27.51 -7.00
C VAL A 160 -13.16 27.81 -6.82
N PHE A 161 -12.31 26.86 -7.22
CA PHE A 161 -10.87 27.07 -7.31
C PHE A 161 -10.26 26.27 -8.47
N ALA A 162 -9.18 26.77 -9.04
CA ALA A 162 -8.41 26.13 -10.09
C ALA A 162 -7.31 25.26 -9.50
N VAL A 163 -6.99 24.17 -10.20
CA VAL A 163 -5.95 23.23 -9.81
C VAL A 163 -5.21 22.76 -11.05
N ASP A 164 -3.90 22.57 -10.88
CA ASP A 164 -3.04 21.85 -11.80
C ASP A 164 -2.04 20.98 -11.00
N THR A 165 -1.37 20.03 -11.66
CA THR A 165 -0.34 19.21 -10.99
C THR A 165 0.86 18.94 -11.87
N GLU A 166 2.04 18.88 -11.24
CA GLU A 166 3.29 18.46 -11.90
C GLU A 166 3.73 17.09 -11.41
N GLN A 167 4.29 16.30 -12.31
CA GLN A 167 4.57 14.89 -12.09
C GLN A 167 6.04 14.57 -12.40
N HIS A 168 6.61 13.61 -11.66
CA HIS A 168 7.91 13.02 -12.00
C HIS A 168 7.83 11.50 -12.11
N SER A 169 8.19 10.95 -13.29
CA SER A 169 8.13 9.51 -13.58
C SER A 169 9.46 8.89 -13.98
N ILE A 170 10.50 9.64 -14.32
CA ILE A 170 11.77 9.06 -14.78
C ILE A 170 12.46 8.27 -13.66
N ARG A 171 12.51 8.85 -12.46
CA ARG A 171 13.18 8.30 -11.28
C ARG A 171 12.22 7.71 -10.25
N SER A 172 11.08 7.17 -10.73
CA SER A 172 10.05 6.48 -9.95
C SER A 172 9.37 5.43 -10.83
N PHE A 173 8.97 4.27 -10.28
CA PHE A 173 8.34 3.23 -11.09
C PHE A 173 6.90 3.60 -11.48
N LEU A 174 6.07 3.94 -10.50
CA LEU A 174 4.69 4.37 -10.73
C LEU A 174 4.58 5.88 -10.98
N GLY A 175 5.67 6.62 -10.75
CA GLY A 175 5.65 8.08 -10.71
C GLY A 175 5.08 8.62 -9.40
N PHE A 176 5.28 9.91 -9.17
CA PHE A 176 4.61 10.66 -8.09
C PHE A 176 4.33 12.10 -8.51
N THR A 177 3.32 12.72 -7.92
CA THR A 177 3.04 14.15 -8.02
C THR A 177 4.08 14.93 -7.21
N ALA A 178 4.74 15.88 -7.86
CA ALA A 178 5.86 16.64 -7.33
C ALA A 178 5.49 18.10 -6.98
N LEU A 179 4.42 18.64 -7.57
CA LEU A 179 3.86 19.95 -7.23
C LEU A 179 2.36 19.93 -7.47
N MET A 180 1.62 20.74 -6.72
CA MET A 180 0.21 21.03 -6.98
C MET A 180 0.01 22.54 -6.92
N GLN A 181 -0.58 23.07 -7.98
CA GLN A 181 -0.90 24.48 -8.11
C GLN A 181 -2.38 24.68 -7.75
N ILE A 182 -2.68 25.66 -6.92
CA ILE A 182 -4.07 26.01 -6.59
C ILE A 182 -4.27 27.51 -6.69
N SER A 183 -5.27 27.94 -7.46
CA SER A 183 -5.62 29.35 -7.60
C SER A 183 -7.08 29.60 -7.22
N THR A 184 -7.28 30.59 -6.37
CA THR A 184 -8.60 31.16 -6.06
C THR A 184 -8.75 32.48 -6.82
N HIS A 185 -9.89 33.16 -6.67
CA HIS A 185 -10.04 34.51 -7.23
C HIS A 185 -9.14 35.57 -6.55
N LYS A 186 -8.54 35.26 -5.39
CA LYS A 186 -7.79 36.23 -4.57
C LYS A 186 -6.32 35.89 -4.39
N GLU A 187 -6.03 34.60 -4.22
CA GLU A 187 -4.71 34.11 -3.82
C GLU A 187 -4.32 32.88 -4.65
N ASN A 188 -3.02 32.74 -4.90
CA ASN A 188 -2.42 31.61 -5.59
C ASN A 188 -1.45 30.86 -4.67
N PHE A 189 -1.45 29.53 -4.79
CA PHE A 189 -0.69 28.63 -3.93
C PHE A 189 0.11 27.65 -4.78
N LEU A 190 1.37 27.45 -4.38
CA LEU A 190 2.19 26.34 -4.85
C LEU A 190 2.41 25.39 -3.68
N VAL A 191 1.84 24.20 -3.78
CA VAL A 191 1.88 23.17 -2.75
C VAL A 191 3.00 22.19 -3.08
N ASP A 192 4.02 22.15 -2.22
CA ASP A 192 5.11 21.19 -2.31
C ASP A 192 4.63 19.81 -1.85
N THR A 193 4.08 19.05 -2.79
CA THR A 193 3.54 17.71 -2.54
C THR A 193 4.61 16.67 -2.19
N ILE A 194 5.89 16.96 -2.46
CA ILE A 194 7.01 16.14 -1.98
C ILE A 194 7.20 16.34 -0.48
N ALA A 195 7.27 17.60 -0.03
CA ALA A 195 7.45 17.93 1.39
C ALA A 195 6.24 17.52 2.23
N LEU A 196 5.04 17.59 1.64
CA LEU A 196 3.74 17.35 2.29
C LEU A 196 3.13 15.98 1.97
N HIS A 197 3.89 15.07 1.36
CA HIS A 197 3.39 13.82 0.81
C HIS A 197 2.50 13.04 1.79
N ASP A 198 2.87 12.97 3.07
CA ASP A 198 2.14 12.20 4.08
C ASP A 198 0.90 12.94 4.62
N GLU A 199 0.80 14.25 4.38
CA GLU A 199 -0.17 15.18 4.94
C GLU A 199 -1.24 15.61 3.92
N MET A 200 -1.00 15.41 2.62
CA MET A 200 -1.91 15.82 1.52
C MET A 200 -3.37 15.38 1.68
N SER A 201 -3.64 14.28 2.38
CA SER A 201 -5.01 13.84 2.71
C SER A 201 -5.87 14.89 3.44
N ILE A 202 -5.27 15.93 4.02
CA ILE A 202 -5.96 17.09 4.59
C ILE A 202 -6.85 17.80 3.55
N LEU A 203 -6.46 17.82 2.27
CA LEU A 203 -7.25 18.43 1.21
C LEU A 203 -8.42 17.55 0.76
N GLN A 204 -8.44 16.27 1.12
CA GLN A 204 -9.44 15.31 0.63
C GLN A 204 -10.89 15.79 0.85
N PRO A 205 -11.31 16.27 2.04
CA PRO A 205 -12.70 16.69 2.25
C PRO A 205 -13.13 17.86 1.36
N ILE A 206 -12.19 18.68 0.90
CA ILE A 206 -12.45 19.85 0.05
C ILE A 206 -12.65 19.40 -1.40
N PHE A 207 -11.79 18.50 -1.88
CA PHE A 207 -11.88 17.97 -3.26
C PHE A 207 -13.14 17.12 -3.50
N VAL A 208 -13.68 16.48 -2.46
CA VAL A 208 -14.93 15.69 -2.54
C VAL A 208 -16.18 16.50 -2.19
N ASN A 209 -16.05 17.77 -1.80
CA ASN A 209 -17.19 18.62 -1.49
C ASN A 209 -17.91 19.02 -2.80
N ALA A 210 -19.14 18.52 -2.97
CA ALA A 210 -19.96 18.78 -4.16
C ALA A 210 -20.36 20.25 -4.31
N SER A 211 -20.37 21.05 -3.24
CA SER A 211 -20.71 22.48 -3.29
C SER A 211 -19.57 23.37 -3.79
N ILE A 212 -18.35 22.82 -3.93
CA ILE A 212 -17.17 23.57 -4.37
C ILE A 212 -16.77 23.04 -5.75
N CYS A 213 -16.73 23.89 -6.76
CA CYS A 213 -16.31 23.51 -8.10
C CYS A 213 -14.76 23.47 -8.19
N LYS A 214 -14.21 22.36 -8.68
CA LYS A 214 -12.77 22.26 -8.99
C LYS A 214 -12.59 22.49 -10.48
N VAL A 215 -11.75 23.45 -10.86
CA VAL A 215 -11.45 23.73 -12.27
C VAL A 215 -10.09 23.16 -12.63
N PHE A 216 -10.05 22.34 -13.67
CA PHE A 216 -8.82 21.77 -14.22
C PHE A 216 -8.75 22.02 -15.74
N HIS A 217 -7.60 21.71 -16.33
CA HIS A 217 -7.42 21.63 -17.78
C HIS A 217 -6.89 20.26 -18.19
N GLY A 218 -7.71 19.42 -18.83
CA GLY A 218 -7.24 18.11 -19.30
C GLY A 218 -6.93 17.15 -18.14
N SER A 219 -7.84 17.10 -17.17
CA SER A 219 -7.71 16.48 -15.85
C SER A 219 -7.56 14.96 -15.79
N ASP A 220 -7.62 14.26 -16.93
CA ASP A 220 -7.75 12.80 -16.98
C ASP A 220 -6.60 12.09 -16.22
N ASN A 221 -5.36 12.61 -16.31
CA ASN A 221 -4.22 12.06 -15.57
C ASN A 221 -4.13 12.58 -14.14
N ASP A 222 -4.43 13.86 -13.90
CA ASP A 222 -4.38 14.46 -12.56
C ASP A 222 -5.28 13.71 -11.58
N ILE A 223 -6.49 13.35 -12.02
CA ILE A 223 -7.43 12.54 -11.24
C ILE A 223 -6.77 11.23 -10.77
N LEU A 224 -6.05 10.54 -11.65
CA LEU A 224 -5.41 9.27 -11.34
C LEU A 224 -4.19 9.46 -10.41
N TRP A 225 -3.40 10.51 -10.62
CA TRP A 225 -2.23 10.79 -9.78
C TRP A 225 -2.63 11.17 -8.35
N LEU A 226 -3.67 12.01 -8.20
CA LEU A 226 -4.21 12.41 -6.90
C LEU A 226 -4.74 11.21 -6.10
N GLN A 227 -5.36 10.24 -6.78
CA GLN A 227 -5.77 8.98 -6.18
C GLN A 227 -4.55 8.13 -5.76
N ARG A 228 -3.61 7.92 -6.69
CA ARG A 228 -2.41 7.09 -6.50
C ARG A 228 -1.59 7.55 -5.29
N ASP A 229 -1.34 8.85 -5.18
CA ASP A 229 -0.38 9.39 -4.22
C ASP A 229 -1.04 9.78 -2.90
N PHE A 230 -2.27 10.31 -2.95
CA PHE A 230 -2.89 10.97 -1.79
C PHE A 230 -4.29 10.46 -1.40
N HIS A 231 -4.89 9.51 -2.14
CA HIS A 231 -6.31 9.15 -2.01
C HIS A 231 -7.24 10.38 -2.09
N ILE A 232 -6.85 11.39 -2.87
CA ILE A 232 -7.70 12.52 -3.19
C ILE A 232 -8.57 12.12 -4.39
N TYR A 233 -9.88 12.29 -4.24
CA TYR A 233 -10.88 12.05 -5.28
C TYR A 233 -11.61 13.36 -5.53
N ILE A 234 -12.16 13.55 -6.73
CA ILE A 234 -12.78 14.81 -7.14
C ILE A 234 -14.28 14.60 -7.34
N VAL A 235 -15.08 15.48 -6.75
CA VAL A 235 -16.53 15.59 -6.98
C VAL A 235 -16.82 17.01 -7.44
N ASN A 236 -17.68 17.24 -8.44
CA ASN A 236 -17.94 18.57 -8.99
C ASN A 236 -16.69 19.18 -9.67
N LEU A 237 -16.30 18.57 -10.78
CA LEU A 237 -15.23 19.03 -11.66
C LEU A 237 -15.77 19.82 -12.85
N PHE A 238 -15.08 20.89 -13.21
CA PHE A 238 -15.21 21.57 -14.50
C PHE A 238 -13.87 21.52 -15.24
N ASP A 239 -13.82 20.83 -16.38
CA ASP A 239 -12.61 20.69 -17.17
C ASP A 239 -12.69 21.57 -18.43
N THR A 240 -11.79 22.55 -18.52
CA THR A 240 -11.72 23.51 -19.63
C THR A 240 -11.39 22.85 -20.97
N ALA A 241 -10.67 21.73 -21.01
CA ALA A 241 -10.40 20.99 -22.24
C ALA A 241 -11.65 20.25 -22.74
N LYS A 242 -12.50 19.77 -21.83
CA LYS A 242 -13.83 19.21 -22.19
C LYS A 242 -14.75 20.33 -22.68
N ALA A 243 -14.71 21.52 -22.07
CA ALA A 243 -15.42 22.70 -22.58
C ALA A 243 -15.01 23.06 -24.02
N CYS A 244 -13.71 23.07 -24.33
CA CYS A 244 -13.22 23.26 -25.70
C CYS A 244 -13.74 22.20 -26.68
N THR A 245 -13.92 20.96 -26.22
CA THR A 245 -14.48 19.88 -27.04
C THR A 245 -15.93 20.15 -27.40
N VAL A 246 -16.75 20.56 -26.42
CA VAL A 246 -18.17 20.89 -26.61
C VAL A 246 -18.34 22.14 -27.51
N LEU A 247 -17.53 23.17 -27.30
CA LEU A 247 -17.47 24.38 -28.13
C LEU A 247 -16.83 24.17 -29.51
N LYS A 248 -16.28 22.97 -29.79
CA LYS A 248 -15.56 22.65 -31.03
C LYS A 248 -14.43 23.65 -31.35
N LYS A 249 -13.68 24.07 -30.32
CA LYS A 249 -12.50 24.94 -30.49
C LYS A 249 -11.44 24.26 -31.38
N PRO A 250 -10.68 25.02 -32.19
CA PRO A 250 -9.68 24.46 -33.11
C PRO A 250 -8.53 23.75 -32.41
N LYS A 251 -8.20 24.16 -31.18
CA LYS A 251 -7.22 23.50 -30.31
C LYS A 251 -7.79 23.41 -28.90
N ARG A 252 -7.24 22.49 -28.10
CA ARG A 252 -7.71 22.18 -26.75
C ARG A 252 -6.63 22.31 -25.67
N SER A 253 -5.41 22.70 -26.03
CA SER A 253 -4.30 22.80 -25.07
C SER A 253 -4.37 24.08 -24.24
N LEU A 254 -3.89 24.05 -23.01
CA LEU A 254 -3.87 25.21 -22.11
C LEU A 254 -3.14 26.41 -22.74
N ALA A 255 -1.97 26.17 -23.34
CA ALA A 255 -1.21 27.20 -24.06
C ALA A 255 -2.04 27.94 -25.14
N TYR A 256 -2.97 27.25 -25.80
CA TYR A 256 -3.85 27.88 -26.79
C TYR A 256 -4.93 28.75 -26.14
N LEU A 257 -5.41 28.35 -24.95
CA LEU A 257 -6.40 29.13 -24.21
C LEU A 257 -5.76 30.35 -23.56
N LEU A 258 -4.57 30.21 -22.99
CA LEU A 258 -3.78 31.31 -22.45
C LEU A 258 -3.47 32.36 -23.51
N GLU A 259 -3.03 31.94 -24.70
CA GLU A 259 -2.74 32.86 -25.80
C GLU A 259 -4.01 33.60 -26.26
N ASN A 260 -5.13 32.89 -26.44
CA ASN A 260 -6.33 33.49 -27.01
C ASN A 260 -7.17 34.33 -26.03
N TYR A 261 -7.26 33.91 -24.78
CA TYR A 261 -8.11 34.59 -23.79
C TYR A 261 -7.32 35.60 -22.95
N CYS A 262 -6.04 35.33 -22.71
CA CYS A 262 -5.22 36.11 -21.80
C CYS A 262 -4.08 36.85 -22.51
N GLY A 263 -3.77 36.52 -23.77
CA GLY A 263 -2.61 37.08 -24.47
C GLY A 263 -1.26 36.60 -23.90
N VAL A 264 -1.26 35.47 -23.18
CA VAL A 264 -0.08 34.94 -22.47
C VAL A 264 0.49 33.75 -23.21
N SER A 265 1.80 33.76 -23.48
CA SER A 265 2.53 32.62 -24.06
C SER A 265 3.21 31.79 -22.98
N THR A 266 3.16 30.45 -23.08
CA THR A 266 3.84 29.55 -22.16
C THR A 266 4.89 28.69 -22.84
N ASN A 267 6.00 28.42 -22.13
CA ASN A 267 7.04 27.53 -22.61
C ASN A 267 6.71 26.06 -22.30
N LYS A 268 6.24 25.32 -23.32
CA LYS A 268 5.88 23.90 -23.19
C LYS A 268 7.05 22.98 -22.80
N MET A 269 8.30 23.42 -22.93
CA MET A 269 9.46 22.62 -22.52
C MET A 269 9.45 22.33 -21.02
N MET A 270 8.89 23.25 -20.22
CA MET A 270 8.83 23.14 -18.75
C MET A 270 8.02 21.93 -18.27
N GLN A 271 7.07 21.44 -19.06
CA GLN A 271 6.29 20.22 -18.76
C GLN A 271 7.16 18.96 -18.61
N ARG A 272 8.40 18.98 -19.12
CA ARG A 272 9.32 17.84 -19.10
C ARG A 272 10.52 18.05 -18.18
N GLU A 273 10.53 19.15 -17.42
CA GLU A 273 11.60 19.44 -16.46
C GLU A 273 11.52 18.53 -15.24
N ASP A 274 12.62 18.48 -14.50
CA ASP A 274 12.68 17.69 -13.28
C ASP A 274 12.04 18.42 -12.10
N TRP A 275 10.72 18.26 -11.95
CA TRP A 275 9.92 18.84 -10.86
C TRP A 275 10.28 18.37 -9.44
N ARG A 276 11.26 17.48 -9.29
CA ARG A 276 11.84 17.10 -8.00
C ARG A 276 12.79 18.16 -7.44
N ILE A 277 13.34 19.02 -8.31
CA ILE A 277 14.37 19.99 -7.94
C ILE A 277 13.82 20.95 -6.88
N ARG A 278 14.63 21.22 -5.85
CA ARG A 278 14.35 22.22 -4.80
C ARG A 278 15.63 23.00 -4.46
N PRO A 279 15.56 24.35 -4.36
CA PRO A 279 14.42 25.20 -4.73
C PRO A 279 14.14 25.13 -6.25
N LEU A 280 12.90 25.42 -6.66
CA LEU A 280 12.55 25.52 -8.08
C LEU A 280 13.35 26.64 -8.75
N SER A 281 13.68 26.49 -10.04
CA SER A 281 14.20 27.61 -10.83
C SER A 281 13.12 28.68 -11.03
N GLU A 282 13.54 29.90 -11.32
CA GLU A 282 12.60 31.01 -11.60
C GLU A 282 11.65 30.69 -12.76
N GLU A 283 12.17 30.01 -13.80
CA GLU A 283 11.38 29.60 -14.95
C GLU A 283 10.33 28.54 -14.59
N MET A 284 10.71 27.52 -13.80
CA MET A 284 9.77 26.48 -13.33
C MET A 284 8.71 27.08 -12.41
N PHE A 285 9.11 27.99 -11.52
CA PHE A 285 8.20 28.71 -10.65
C PHE A 285 7.19 29.51 -11.47
N HIS A 286 7.65 30.34 -12.40
CA HIS A 286 6.77 31.14 -13.26
C HIS A 286 5.84 30.27 -14.11
N TYR A 287 6.35 29.16 -14.66
CA TYR A 287 5.54 28.22 -15.42
C TYR A 287 4.40 27.63 -14.57
N ALA A 288 4.72 27.08 -13.40
CA ALA A 288 3.73 26.51 -12.49
C ALA A 288 2.67 27.56 -12.08
N CYS A 289 3.11 28.79 -11.80
CA CYS A 289 2.23 29.90 -11.48
C CYS A 289 1.18 30.15 -12.58
N VAL A 290 1.61 30.21 -13.84
CA VAL A 290 0.74 30.52 -14.98
C VAL A 290 -0.32 29.44 -15.24
N ASP A 291 0.00 28.16 -15.04
CA ASP A 291 -0.88 27.05 -15.43
C ASP A 291 -2.20 26.98 -14.62
N SER A 292 -2.22 27.55 -13.41
CA SER A 292 -3.45 27.64 -12.59
C SER A 292 -4.04 29.05 -12.49
N HIS A 293 -3.20 30.10 -12.52
CA HIS A 293 -3.61 31.48 -12.25
C HIS A 293 -4.77 31.97 -13.13
N TYR A 294 -4.65 31.76 -14.45
CA TYR A 294 -5.64 32.23 -15.42
C TYR A 294 -6.82 31.27 -15.58
N LEU A 295 -6.77 30.09 -14.98
CA LEU A 295 -7.65 28.99 -15.32
C LEU A 295 -9.12 29.27 -14.92
N LEU A 296 -9.33 30.00 -13.82
CA LEU A 296 -10.67 30.47 -13.42
C LEU A 296 -11.26 31.47 -14.42
N TYR A 297 -10.44 32.38 -14.94
CA TYR A 297 -10.87 33.34 -15.96
C TYR A 297 -11.15 32.64 -17.30
N ILE A 298 -10.29 31.71 -17.72
CA ILE A 298 -10.52 30.89 -18.91
C ILE A 298 -11.84 30.10 -18.77
N ALA A 299 -12.09 29.51 -17.59
CA ALA A 299 -13.35 28.82 -17.32
C ALA A 299 -14.55 29.77 -17.43
N HIS A 300 -14.44 31.02 -16.94
CA HIS A 300 -15.46 32.05 -17.15
C HIS A 300 -15.71 32.33 -18.63
N CYS A 301 -14.66 32.59 -19.42
CA CYS A 301 -14.81 32.90 -20.85
C CYS A 301 -15.49 31.74 -21.60
N LEU A 302 -15.03 30.51 -21.39
CA LEU A 302 -15.60 29.31 -22.01
C LEU A 302 -17.06 29.11 -21.58
N HIS A 303 -17.37 29.35 -20.31
CA HIS A 303 -18.72 29.28 -19.79
C HIS A 303 -19.66 30.33 -20.41
N THR A 304 -19.20 31.56 -20.61
CA THR A 304 -19.94 32.62 -21.30
C THR A 304 -20.21 32.24 -22.76
N GLU A 305 -19.23 31.68 -23.46
CA GLU A 305 -19.43 31.19 -24.83
C GLU A 305 -20.44 30.03 -24.91
N LEU A 306 -20.39 29.09 -23.96
CA LEU A 306 -21.34 27.98 -23.88
C LEU A 306 -22.78 28.48 -23.69
N LYS A 307 -22.98 29.55 -22.92
CA LYS A 307 -24.31 30.20 -22.78
C LYS A 307 -24.80 30.77 -24.10
N ILE A 308 -23.93 31.50 -24.83
CA ILE A 308 -24.28 32.12 -26.11
C ILE A 308 -24.68 31.03 -27.13
N GLN A 309 -23.87 29.97 -27.25
CA GLN A 309 -24.16 28.86 -28.15
C GLN A 309 -25.47 28.12 -27.78
N GLY A 310 -25.83 28.09 -26.49
CA GLY A 310 -27.09 27.51 -26.02
C GLY A 310 -28.34 28.29 -26.47
N HIS A 311 -28.25 29.62 -26.54
CA HIS A 311 -29.39 30.47 -26.92
C HIS A 311 -29.79 30.32 -28.41
N ASP A 312 -28.85 29.99 -29.29
CA ASP A 312 -29.10 29.89 -30.73
C ASP A 312 -29.91 28.64 -31.14
N PHE A 313 -30.04 27.62 -30.27
CA PHE A 313 -30.57 26.30 -30.65
C PHE A 313 -32.02 25.98 -30.22
N HIS A 314 -32.79 26.93 -29.67
CA HIS A 314 -34.21 26.78 -29.28
C HIS A 314 -34.57 25.54 -28.41
N ARG A 315 -33.57 24.84 -27.84
CA ARG A 315 -33.71 23.81 -26.80
C ARG A 315 -32.98 24.30 -25.56
N ASP A 316 -33.42 23.84 -24.38
CA ASP A 316 -32.93 24.22 -23.04
C ASP A 316 -31.55 24.90 -23.06
N ASN A 317 -31.52 26.20 -22.73
CA ASN A 317 -30.35 27.09 -22.78
C ASN A 317 -29.12 26.58 -21.99
N LEU A 318 -29.26 25.48 -21.24
CA LEU A 318 -28.26 24.90 -20.35
C LEU A 318 -27.60 23.63 -20.90
N TYR A 319 -28.05 23.09 -22.04
CA TYR A 319 -27.59 21.79 -22.55
C TYR A 319 -26.06 21.70 -22.67
N PHE A 320 -25.42 22.70 -23.30
CA PHE A 320 -23.97 22.67 -23.51
C PHE A 320 -23.18 22.78 -22.20
N ILE A 321 -23.64 23.60 -21.24
CA ILE A 321 -23.01 23.67 -19.91
C ILE A 321 -23.15 22.32 -19.20
N HIS A 322 -24.36 21.75 -19.17
CA HIS A 322 -24.61 20.46 -18.53
C HIS A 322 -23.75 19.38 -19.15
N GLU A 323 -23.58 19.39 -20.47
CA GLU A 323 -22.72 18.43 -21.17
C GLU A 323 -21.26 18.56 -20.75
N VAL A 324 -20.73 19.78 -20.58
CA VAL A 324 -19.37 19.99 -20.07
C VAL A 324 -19.21 19.44 -18.66
N PHE A 325 -20.12 19.77 -17.74
CA PHE A 325 -20.09 19.23 -16.38
C PHE A 325 -20.23 17.70 -16.37
N ARG A 326 -21.10 17.15 -17.22
CA ARG A 326 -21.27 15.70 -17.37
C ARG A 326 -19.97 15.05 -17.83
N LEU A 327 -19.34 15.54 -18.90
CA LEU A 327 -18.07 15.02 -19.40
C LEU A 327 -16.93 15.17 -18.38
N SER A 328 -16.91 16.27 -17.63
CA SER A 328 -15.92 16.52 -16.57
C SER A 328 -16.09 15.54 -15.41
N ASN A 329 -17.31 15.38 -14.88
CA ASN A 329 -17.58 14.45 -13.79
C ASN A 329 -17.49 12.97 -14.24
N MET A 330 -17.70 12.66 -15.52
CA MET A 330 -17.42 11.32 -16.05
C MET A 330 -15.94 10.97 -15.90
N ALA A 331 -15.04 11.93 -16.09
CA ALA A 331 -13.61 11.70 -15.87
C ALA A 331 -13.32 11.38 -14.40
N CYS A 332 -14.09 11.92 -13.46
CA CYS A 332 -13.91 11.68 -12.02
C CYS A 332 -14.26 10.25 -11.59
N ILE A 333 -15.05 9.49 -12.38
CA ILE A 333 -15.36 8.08 -12.12
C ILE A 333 -14.13 7.17 -12.33
N GLN A 334 -13.12 7.65 -13.06
CA GLN A 334 -11.91 6.88 -13.31
C GLN A 334 -11.23 6.47 -11.99
N LEU A 335 -10.73 5.25 -11.94
CA LEU A 335 -9.95 4.73 -10.82
C LEU A 335 -8.52 4.45 -11.27
N TYR A 336 -7.57 4.88 -10.46
CA TYR A 336 -6.17 4.50 -10.63
C TYR A 336 -6.02 2.98 -10.49
N ILE A 337 -5.54 2.35 -11.57
CA ILE A 337 -5.27 0.92 -11.63
C ILE A 337 -3.79 0.73 -11.94
N LYS A 338 -3.12 -0.13 -11.18
CA LYS A 338 -1.77 -0.57 -11.54
C LYS A 338 -1.86 -1.45 -12.79
N GLU A 339 -1.03 -1.19 -13.79
CA GLU A 339 -0.93 -2.04 -14.97
C GLU A 339 -0.25 -3.38 -14.60
N PHE A 340 -1.03 -4.45 -14.40
CA PHE A 340 -0.48 -5.82 -14.17
C PHE A 340 -1.31 -6.93 -14.85
N GLN A 341 -2.10 -6.61 -15.89
CA GLN A 341 -2.91 -7.61 -16.60
C GLN A 341 -2.07 -8.65 -17.37
N SER A 342 -0.76 -8.43 -17.53
CA SER A 342 0.18 -9.35 -18.15
C SER A 342 1.29 -9.75 -17.18
N PRO A 343 1.99 -10.89 -17.42
CA PRO A 343 3.23 -11.20 -16.73
C PRO A 343 4.23 -10.01 -16.76
N PRO A 344 5.13 -9.91 -15.77
CA PRO A 344 6.11 -8.82 -15.69
C PRO A 344 6.84 -8.62 -17.02
N GLY A 345 6.94 -7.39 -17.51
CA GLY A 345 7.67 -7.07 -18.75
C GLY A 345 7.07 -7.56 -20.07
N GLU A 346 6.02 -8.39 -20.08
CA GLU A 346 5.47 -9.00 -21.30
C GLU A 346 4.93 -7.97 -22.29
N SER A 347 4.20 -6.95 -21.80
CA SER A 347 3.68 -5.87 -22.66
C SER A 347 4.81 -5.09 -23.34
N ALA A 348 5.86 -4.76 -22.59
CA ALA A 348 7.04 -4.09 -23.12
C ALA A 348 7.77 -4.95 -24.17
N ALA A 349 7.94 -6.25 -23.89
CA ALA A 349 8.53 -7.19 -24.83
C ALA A 349 7.72 -7.29 -26.13
N LYS A 350 6.39 -7.43 -26.05
CA LYS A 350 5.50 -7.46 -27.22
C LYS A 350 5.61 -6.19 -28.06
N SER A 351 5.58 -5.02 -27.41
CA SER A 351 5.71 -3.73 -28.08
C SER A 351 7.07 -3.59 -28.78
N LEU A 352 8.16 -3.97 -28.11
CA LEU A 352 9.50 -3.96 -28.69
C LEU A 352 9.62 -4.89 -29.89
N ILE A 353 9.23 -6.17 -29.72
CA ILE A 353 9.26 -7.15 -30.81
C ILE A 353 8.44 -6.65 -32.00
N SER A 354 7.26 -6.08 -31.77
CA SER A 354 6.41 -5.54 -32.84
C SER A 354 7.03 -4.35 -33.56
N ARG A 355 7.59 -3.37 -32.83
CA ARG A 355 8.21 -2.17 -33.43
C ARG A 355 9.38 -2.54 -34.32
N TYR A 356 10.25 -3.42 -33.84
CA TYR A 356 11.44 -3.83 -34.58
C TYR A 356 11.16 -4.84 -35.69
N SER A 357 10.09 -5.64 -35.59
CA SER A 357 9.66 -6.50 -36.70
C SER A 357 9.13 -5.69 -37.90
N ASN A 358 8.62 -4.48 -37.65
CA ASN A 358 8.03 -3.61 -38.66
C ASN A 358 9.01 -2.55 -39.22
N SER A 359 10.11 -2.26 -38.53
CA SER A 359 11.14 -1.35 -39.04
C SER A 359 11.89 -2.01 -40.21
N GLN A 360 11.93 -1.35 -41.37
CA GLN A 360 12.59 -1.80 -42.61
C GLN A 360 14.13 -1.97 -42.52
N VAL A 361 14.71 -1.97 -41.32
CA VAL A 361 16.13 -2.18 -41.07
C VAL A 361 16.41 -3.67 -40.88
N GLY A 362 16.40 -4.41 -42.00
CA GLY A 362 17.35 -5.47 -42.37
C GLY A 362 17.68 -6.67 -41.45
N ILE A 363 17.21 -6.75 -40.19
CA ILE A 363 17.51 -7.89 -39.30
C ILE A 363 16.18 -8.52 -38.92
N SER A 364 15.91 -9.64 -39.58
CA SER A 364 14.76 -10.48 -39.30
C SER A 364 14.84 -11.00 -37.86
N LEU A 365 14.14 -10.35 -36.91
CA LEU A 365 13.80 -10.84 -35.56
C LEU A 365 12.90 -12.10 -35.59
N LYS A 366 13.10 -12.97 -36.60
CA LYS A 366 12.44 -14.28 -36.72
C LYS A 366 13.15 -15.35 -35.88
N ASP A 367 14.33 -15.06 -35.34
CA ASP A 367 14.99 -15.98 -34.41
C ASP A 367 14.20 -16.02 -33.09
N ASP A 368 13.67 -17.20 -32.78
CA ASP A 368 12.96 -17.49 -31.53
C ASP A 368 13.83 -17.14 -30.32
N ARG A 369 15.14 -17.33 -30.44
CA ARG A 369 16.10 -17.06 -29.37
C ARG A 369 16.19 -15.57 -29.05
N THR A 370 16.30 -14.70 -30.05
CA THR A 370 16.35 -13.24 -29.82
C THR A 370 15.07 -12.74 -29.15
N ARG A 371 13.90 -13.24 -29.58
CA ARG A 371 12.61 -12.88 -28.95
C ARG A 371 12.56 -13.30 -27.49
N GLU A 372 13.11 -14.46 -27.17
CA GLU A 372 13.17 -14.95 -25.80
C GLU A 372 14.12 -14.11 -24.93
N ILE A 373 15.29 -13.71 -25.45
CA ILE A 373 16.19 -12.80 -24.74
C ILE A 373 15.51 -11.45 -24.47
N ILE A 374 14.77 -10.89 -25.45
CA ILE A 374 14.02 -9.65 -25.26
C ILE A 374 13.00 -9.80 -24.13
N ARG A 375 12.25 -10.92 -24.08
CA ARG A 375 11.31 -11.20 -22.98
C ARG A 375 12.03 -11.29 -21.64
N CYS A 376 13.12 -12.04 -21.56
CA CYS A 376 13.92 -12.19 -20.34
C CYS A 376 14.39 -10.82 -19.81
N LEU A 377 14.98 -10.00 -20.69
CA LEU A 377 15.48 -8.66 -20.34
C LEU A 377 14.35 -7.71 -19.94
N CYS A 378 13.21 -7.73 -20.62
CA CYS A 378 12.04 -6.92 -20.25
C CYS A 378 11.48 -7.32 -18.89
N THR A 379 11.43 -8.62 -18.60
CA THR A 379 10.94 -9.16 -17.33
C THR A 379 11.90 -8.79 -16.20
N TRP A 380 13.20 -8.92 -16.41
CA TRP A 380 14.24 -8.45 -15.49
C TRP A 380 14.14 -6.94 -15.24
N ARG A 381 13.97 -6.15 -16.30
CA ARG A 381 13.82 -4.69 -16.24
C ARG A 381 12.62 -4.27 -15.39
N ASP A 382 11.46 -4.88 -15.58
CA ASP A 382 10.26 -4.62 -14.75
C ASP A 382 10.51 -4.90 -13.27
N VAL A 383 11.12 -6.04 -12.97
CA VAL A 383 11.43 -6.42 -11.59
C VAL A 383 12.41 -5.43 -10.95
N MET A 384 13.50 -5.06 -11.64
CA MET A 384 14.45 -4.07 -11.13
C MET A 384 13.82 -2.69 -10.95
N ALA A 385 13.00 -2.26 -11.91
CA ALA A 385 12.29 -0.99 -11.85
C ALA A 385 11.40 -0.90 -10.60
N ARG A 386 10.64 -1.96 -10.29
CA ARG A 386 9.81 -2.03 -9.09
C ARG A 386 10.61 -2.03 -7.79
N ILE A 387 11.70 -2.82 -7.73
CA ILE A 387 12.56 -2.94 -6.55
C ILE A 387 13.25 -1.62 -6.22
N HIS A 388 13.78 -0.93 -7.23
CA HIS A 388 14.55 0.29 -7.05
C HIS A 388 13.69 1.56 -7.09
N ASP A 389 12.39 1.40 -7.36
CA ASP A 389 11.46 2.49 -7.64
C ASP A 389 11.99 3.41 -8.75
N GLU A 390 12.32 2.85 -9.89
CA GLU A 390 12.84 3.59 -11.05
C GLU A 390 11.96 3.29 -12.27
N SER A 391 11.94 4.17 -13.27
CA SER A 391 11.25 3.86 -14.52
C SER A 391 11.95 2.75 -15.29
N LEU A 392 11.19 2.06 -16.16
CA LEU A 392 11.76 1.06 -17.07
C LEU A 392 12.90 1.66 -17.91
N GLN A 393 12.69 2.86 -18.48
CA GLN A 393 13.66 3.55 -19.32
C GLN A 393 14.94 3.91 -18.57
N TYR A 394 14.84 4.31 -17.29
CA TYR A 394 16.00 4.60 -16.46
C TYR A 394 16.82 3.35 -16.16
N ILE A 395 16.15 2.22 -15.87
CA ILE A 395 16.85 0.96 -15.61
C ILE A 395 17.64 0.53 -16.84
N LEU A 396 16.95 0.27 -17.96
CA LEU A 396 17.57 -0.24 -19.18
C LEU A 396 16.75 0.21 -20.39
N SER A 397 17.38 0.90 -21.33
CA SER A 397 16.68 1.46 -22.50
C SER A 397 16.19 0.38 -23.45
N ASP A 398 15.15 0.71 -24.21
CA ASP A 398 14.62 -0.14 -25.26
C ASP A 398 15.69 -0.53 -26.30
N ASN A 399 16.55 0.42 -26.70
CA ASN A 399 17.67 0.16 -27.61
C ASN A 399 18.69 -0.80 -27.00
N ALA A 400 19.06 -0.61 -25.73
CA ALA A 400 20.00 -1.49 -25.05
C ALA A 400 19.48 -2.92 -24.95
N ILE A 401 18.17 -3.12 -24.72
CA ILE A 401 17.56 -4.46 -24.72
C ILE A 401 17.74 -5.14 -26.08
N ILE A 402 17.49 -4.41 -27.17
CA ILE A 402 17.61 -4.96 -28.51
C ILE A 402 19.06 -5.27 -28.86
N ASP A 403 19.97 -4.34 -28.59
CA ASP A 403 21.39 -4.52 -28.84
C ASP A 403 21.99 -5.70 -28.06
N LEU A 404 21.62 -5.86 -26.79
CA LEU A 404 22.01 -7.02 -25.98
C LEU A 404 21.44 -8.33 -26.55
N ALA A 405 20.19 -8.32 -27.01
CA ALA A 405 19.55 -9.50 -27.60
C ALA A 405 20.15 -9.90 -28.95
N LEU A 406 20.68 -8.94 -29.71
CA LEU A 406 21.34 -9.18 -31.00
C LEU A 406 22.81 -9.60 -30.84
N LYS A 407 23.55 -8.93 -29.96
CA LYS A 407 25.00 -9.17 -29.77
C LYS A 407 25.29 -10.35 -28.84
N VAL A 408 24.43 -10.59 -27.85
CA VAL A 408 24.56 -11.64 -26.82
C VAL A 408 25.98 -11.69 -26.22
N PRO A 409 26.45 -10.60 -25.58
CA PRO A 409 27.76 -10.55 -24.94
C PRO A 409 27.92 -11.60 -23.85
N LYS A 410 29.15 -12.05 -23.62
CA LYS A 410 29.48 -13.13 -22.66
C LYS A 410 30.16 -12.64 -21.39
N GLU A 411 30.77 -11.46 -21.46
CA GLU A 411 31.50 -10.86 -20.34
C GLU A 411 30.79 -9.60 -19.85
N ALA A 412 30.92 -9.29 -18.55
CA ALA A 412 30.28 -8.12 -17.97
C ALA A 412 30.75 -6.79 -18.58
N GLU A 413 32.02 -6.72 -18.99
CA GLU A 413 32.60 -5.56 -19.69
C GLU A 413 31.97 -5.33 -21.06
N GLU A 414 31.70 -6.42 -21.79
CA GLU A 414 31.00 -6.36 -23.07
C GLU A 414 29.55 -5.89 -22.87
N VAL A 415 28.84 -6.44 -21.87
CA VAL A 415 27.48 -5.99 -21.50
C VAL A 415 27.46 -4.49 -21.22
N TYR A 416 28.43 -3.99 -20.43
CA TYR A 416 28.56 -2.56 -20.12
C TYR A 416 28.69 -1.74 -21.41
N SER A 417 29.66 -2.10 -22.25
CA SER A 417 29.95 -1.37 -23.49
C SER A 417 28.74 -1.35 -24.43
N VAL A 418 28.02 -2.46 -24.55
CA VAL A 418 26.83 -2.55 -25.42
C VAL A 418 25.74 -1.58 -24.97
N ILE A 419 25.50 -1.49 -23.66
CA ILE A 419 24.49 -0.59 -23.10
C ILE A 419 24.91 0.88 -23.28
N GLU A 420 26.16 1.21 -22.98
CA GLU A 420 26.71 2.55 -23.16
C GLU A 420 26.58 3.03 -24.62
N HIS A 421 26.97 2.18 -25.59
CA HIS A 421 26.85 2.52 -27.01
C HIS A 421 25.39 2.66 -27.46
N ALA A 422 24.49 1.80 -26.98
CA ALA A 422 23.07 1.88 -27.31
C ALA A 422 22.41 3.16 -26.75
N ASP A 423 22.92 3.66 -25.63
CA ASP A 423 22.42 4.87 -24.97
C ASP A 423 23.00 6.16 -25.53
N LEU A 424 24.24 6.15 -26.03
CA LEU A 424 24.86 7.31 -26.71
C LEU A 424 24.17 7.65 -28.04
N ASN A 425 23.59 6.65 -28.72
CA ASN A 425 22.83 6.84 -29.96
C ASN A 425 21.41 7.42 -29.75
N ARG A 426 21.12 7.99 -28.57
CA ARG A 426 19.83 8.62 -28.25
C ARG A 426 19.81 10.09 -28.67
N ASP A 427 18.95 10.41 -29.63
CA ASP A 427 18.34 11.76 -29.74
C ASP A 427 17.20 11.90 -28.72
N ILE A 428 17.49 11.80 -27.42
CA ILE A 428 16.48 12.08 -26.37
C ILE A 428 16.86 13.36 -25.63
N PRO A 429 16.13 14.48 -25.84
CA PRO A 429 16.27 15.66 -24.99
C PRO A 429 15.74 15.32 -23.59
N ASN A 430 16.50 15.62 -22.54
CA ASN A 430 16.20 15.43 -21.10
C ASN A 430 16.73 14.18 -20.38
N ILE A 431 17.70 13.45 -20.94
CA ILE A 431 18.52 12.49 -20.16
C ILE A 431 19.96 12.99 -20.09
N GLN A 432 20.14 14.29 -19.80
CA GLN A 432 21.48 14.88 -19.71
C GLN A 432 22.17 14.58 -18.35
N SER A 433 21.47 14.03 -17.36
CA SER A 433 22.01 13.82 -16.00
C SER A 433 22.10 12.36 -15.53
N ALA A 434 21.58 11.38 -16.28
CA ALA A 434 21.67 9.98 -15.86
C ALA A 434 22.95 9.33 -16.41
N SER A 435 23.76 8.74 -15.53
CA SER A 435 24.89 7.90 -15.95
C SER A 435 24.37 6.72 -16.78
N SER A 436 25.06 6.44 -17.90
CA SER A 436 24.86 5.21 -18.68
C SER A 436 26.11 4.33 -18.57
N PRO A 437 25.97 3.02 -18.32
CA PRO A 437 24.76 2.33 -17.89
C PRO A 437 24.23 2.85 -16.52
N SER A 438 22.95 2.63 -16.24
CA SER A 438 22.36 3.08 -14.97
C SER A 438 23.08 2.47 -13.77
N PRO A 439 23.16 3.15 -12.61
CA PRO A 439 23.78 2.59 -11.40
C PRO A 439 23.16 1.26 -10.96
N VAL A 440 21.85 1.08 -11.25
CA VAL A 440 21.15 -0.19 -11.00
C VAL A 440 21.69 -1.30 -11.91
N VAL A 441 21.86 -1.02 -13.21
CA VAL A 441 22.47 -1.99 -14.14
C VAL A 441 23.90 -2.32 -13.71
N ILE A 442 24.71 -1.33 -13.34
CA ILE A 442 26.09 -1.56 -12.88
C ILE A 442 26.10 -2.47 -11.64
N GLY A 443 25.22 -2.22 -10.67
CA GLY A 443 25.08 -3.06 -9.47
C GLY A 443 24.59 -4.48 -9.75
N HIS A 444 23.94 -4.71 -10.89
CA HIS A 444 23.32 -5.99 -11.28
C HIS A 444 23.85 -6.55 -12.61
N ILE A 445 25.02 -6.10 -13.08
CA ILE A 445 25.50 -6.42 -14.44
C ILE A 445 25.75 -7.93 -14.62
N ASN A 446 26.16 -8.60 -13.56
CA ASN A 446 26.34 -10.06 -13.54
C ASN A 446 25.02 -10.83 -13.69
N ASP A 447 23.89 -10.26 -13.24
CA ASP A 447 22.58 -10.86 -13.43
C ASP A 447 22.17 -10.81 -14.90
N ILE A 448 22.46 -9.70 -15.60
CA ILE A 448 22.27 -9.56 -17.06
C ILE A 448 23.18 -10.51 -17.83
N ASN A 449 24.45 -10.61 -17.46
CA ASN A 449 25.38 -11.52 -18.14
C ASN A 449 24.92 -12.99 -18.01
N HIS A 450 24.56 -13.40 -16.79
CA HIS A 450 24.01 -14.75 -16.56
C HIS A 450 22.72 -14.99 -17.37
N LEU A 451 21.84 -13.99 -17.44
CA LEU A 451 20.62 -14.01 -18.26
C LEU A 451 20.88 -14.30 -19.74
N LEU A 452 21.93 -13.72 -20.30
CA LEU A 452 22.32 -13.92 -21.70
C LEU A 452 22.96 -15.29 -21.94
N SER A 453 23.66 -15.84 -20.95
CA SER A 453 24.35 -17.14 -21.02
C SER A 453 23.44 -18.35 -20.82
N GLU A 454 22.50 -18.30 -19.87
CA GLU A 454 21.55 -19.36 -19.53
C GLU A 454 20.14 -18.98 -20.05
N ILE A 455 19.94 -19.04 -21.37
CA ILE A 455 18.59 -18.92 -21.97
C ILE A 455 17.78 -20.13 -21.51
N THR A 456 17.14 -19.96 -20.35
CA THR A 456 16.36 -20.99 -19.69
C THR A 456 14.90 -20.60 -19.81
N ASN A 457 14.05 -21.57 -20.15
CA ASN A 457 12.59 -21.44 -20.03
C ASN A 457 12.12 -21.33 -18.56
N ASP A 458 13.04 -21.14 -17.62
CA ASP A 458 12.82 -21.16 -16.17
C ASP A 458 13.18 -19.79 -15.56
N ILE A 459 12.49 -18.78 -16.09
CA ILE A 459 12.45 -17.40 -15.62
C ILE A 459 12.21 -17.34 -14.10
N ASP A 460 11.40 -18.25 -13.56
CA ASP A 460 11.10 -18.35 -12.13
C ASP A 460 12.36 -18.65 -11.30
N ASN A 461 13.24 -19.54 -11.76
CA ASN A 461 14.49 -19.85 -11.08
C ASN A 461 15.55 -18.74 -11.21
N LEU A 462 15.59 -18.03 -12.33
CA LEU A 462 16.42 -16.83 -12.43
C LEU A 462 15.97 -15.77 -11.40
N PHE A 463 14.67 -15.49 -11.35
CA PHE A 463 14.14 -14.53 -10.38
C PHE A 463 14.48 -14.91 -8.96
N ARG A 464 14.33 -16.19 -8.59
CA ARG A 464 14.73 -16.70 -7.28
C ARG A 464 16.20 -16.40 -6.98
N ARG A 465 17.11 -16.62 -7.93
CA ARG A 465 18.56 -16.37 -7.75
C ARG A 465 18.86 -14.89 -7.55
N ILE A 466 18.27 -14.00 -8.36
CA ILE A 466 18.40 -12.55 -8.23
C ILE A 466 17.88 -12.09 -6.86
N PHE A 467 16.71 -12.56 -6.44
CA PHE A 467 16.13 -12.21 -5.15
C PHE A 467 16.93 -12.75 -3.95
N GLN A 468 17.49 -13.96 -4.05
CA GLN A 468 18.39 -14.50 -3.02
C GLN A 468 19.65 -13.64 -2.87
N ARG A 469 20.28 -13.26 -3.98
CA ARG A 469 21.44 -12.33 -3.96
C ARG A 469 21.05 -11.01 -3.30
N TYR A 470 19.88 -10.48 -3.61
CA TYR A 470 19.36 -9.25 -3.01
C TYR A 470 19.16 -9.35 -1.48
N ILE A 471 18.59 -10.46 -0.98
CA ILE A 471 18.37 -10.68 0.47
C ILE A 471 19.71 -10.81 1.21
N VAL A 472 20.69 -11.48 0.60
CA VAL A 472 22.00 -11.76 1.20
C VAL A 472 22.93 -10.53 1.14
N GLN A 473 22.91 -9.79 0.02
CA GLN A 473 23.75 -8.62 -0.21
C GLN A 473 23.00 -7.31 0.09
N ALA A 474 22.58 -7.15 1.36
CA ALA A 474 21.87 -5.98 1.88
C ALA A 474 22.62 -4.62 1.78
N LYS A 475 23.68 -4.54 0.98
CA LYS A 475 24.47 -3.34 0.67
C LYS A 475 24.11 -2.70 -0.68
N ILE A 476 23.50 -3.45 -1.62
CA ILE A 476 23.28 -2.97 -3.01
C ILE A 476 21.97 -2.19 -3.15
N CYS A 477 20.96 -2.47 -2.31
CA CYS A 477 19.72 -1.68 -2.30
C CYS A 477 19.02 -1.73 -0.92
N PRO A 478 18.65 -0.58 -0.34
CA PRO A 478 17.93 -0.54 0.92
C PRO A 478 16.46 -0.94 0.74
N LEU A 479 15.88 -1.58 1.78
CA LEU A 479 14.44 -1.74 1.89
C LEU A 479 13.78 -0.35 1.96
N SER A 480 12.83 -0.10 1.07
CA SER A 480 12.02 1.11 1.01
C SER A 480 10.54 0.77 1.24
N ILE A 481 9.73 1.79 1.49
CA ILE A 481 8.27 1.61 1.58
C ILE A 481 7.64 1.16 0.26
N TYR A 482 8.30 1.40 -0.88
CA TYR A 482 7.84 1.01 -2.21
C TYR A 482 8.12 -0.47 -2.52
N ASN A 483 9.31 -0.96 -2.17
CA ASN A 483 9.74 -2.31 -2.51
C ASN A 483 9.46 -3.35 -1.41
N TYR A 484 9.14 -2.90 -0.18
CA TYR A 484 8.95 -3.79 0.95
C TYR A 484 7.84 -4.82 0.72
N ALA A 485 6.68 -4.41 0.18
CA ALA A 485 5.57 -5.32 -0.08
C ALA A 485 5.97 -6.40 -1.11
N LEU A 486 6.56 -5.98 -2.22
CA LEU A 486 7.08 -6.85 -3.27
C LEU A 486 8.07 -7.88 -2.69
N LEU A 487 9.09 -7.41 -1.98
CA LEU A 487 10.12 -8.27 -1.40
C LEU A 487 9.59 -9.17 -0.28
N SER A 488 8.59 -8.72 0.49
CA SER A 488 7.95 -9.52 1.53
C SER A 488 7.12 -10.66 0.94
N GLU A 489 6.33 -10.40 -0.11
CA GLU A 489 5.54 -11.42 -0.80
C GLU A 489 6.45 -12.48 -1.46
N LEU A 490 7.55 -12.03 -2.05
CA LEU A 490 8.53 -12.89 -2.71
C LEU A 490 9.35 -13.71 -1.71
N ASN A 491 9.74 -13.14 -0.56
CA ASN A 491 10.44 -13.86 0.49
C ASN A 491 9.56 -14.97 1.11
N VAL A 492 8.24 -14.77 1.23
CA VAL A 492 7.31 -15.82 1.66
C VAL A 492 7.23 -16.95 0.63
N LYS A 493 7.21 -16.62 -0.67
CA LYS A 493 7.27 -17.63 -1.75
C LYS A 493 8.62 -18.36 -1.80
N LEU A 494 9.75 -17.69 -1.52
CA LEU A 494 11.09 -18.28 -1.51
C LEU A 494 11.40 -19.10 -0.26
N ALA A 495 10.97 -18.66 0.92
CA ALA A 495 11.14 -19.41 2.17
C ALA A 495 10.39 -20.76 2.14
N ASN A 496 9.29 -20.83 1.39
CA ASN A 496 8.57 -22.09 1.15
C ASN A 496 9.32 -23.06 0.20
N LEU A 497 10.37 -22.61 -0.50
CA LEU A 497 11.18 -23.45 -1.38
C LEU A 497 12.61 -23.72 -0.87
N LEU A 498 13.10 -22.98 0.14
CA LEU A 498 14.49 -23.07 0.62
C LEU A 498 14.70 -23.94 1.88
N PHE A 499 13.67 -24.56 2.44
CA PHE A 499 13.83 -25.45 3.60
C PHE A 499 13.27 -26.85 3.37
N PRO A 500 14.08 -27.82 2.91
CA PRO A 500 14.04 -29.14 3.47
C PRO A 500 14.58 -29.03 4.91
N ILE A 501 13.73 -29.42 5.86
CA ILE A 501 14.00 -29.48 7.30
C ILE A 501 15.41 -30.02 7.59
N GLN A 502 16.28 -29.24 8.25
CA GLN A 502 17.20 -29.73 9.30
C GLN A 502 17.59 -28.62 10.29
N ASN A 503 17.72 -29.04 11.56
CA ASN A 503 17.85 -28.27 12.79
C ASN A 503 19.21 -27.56 12.97
N GLY A 504 19.22 -26.45 13.73
CA GLY A 504 20.28 -26.20 14.72
C GLY A 504 20.96 -24.83 14.73
N ASN A 505 20.61 -24.04 15.75
CA ASN A 505 21.39 -23.02 16.48
C ASN A 505 21.72 -21.63 15.91
N LYS A 506 21.65 -20.68 16.87
CA LYS A 506 21.54 -19.22 16.77
C LYS A 506 22.90 -18.53 16.81
N SER A 507 23.01 -17.34 16.21
CA SER A 507 23.51 -16.15 16.94
C SER A 507 23.25 -14.81 16.21
N SER A 508 22.38 -14.01 16.84
CA SER A 508 22.41 -12.56 17.03
C SER A 508 23.37 -11.66 16.23
N VAL A 509 22.83 -10.83 15.32
CA VAL A 509 23.02 -9.36 15.24
C VAL A 509 21.84 -8.77 14.43
N ARG A 510 20.90 -8.02 15.04
CA ARG A 510 19.92 -7.07 14.41
C ARG A 510 18.83 -6.69 15.42
N VAL A 511 19.18 -6.06 16.55
CA VAL A 511 18.20 -5.69 17.61
C VAL A 511 17.87 -4.19 17.64
N GLY A 512 18.54 -3.33 16.86
CA GLY A 512 18.40 -1.87 17.01
C GLY A 512 17.18 -1.17 16.38
N LYS A 513 16.49 -1.73 15.38
CA LYS A 513 15.38 -1.05 14.65
C LYS A 513 14.01 -1.75 14.73
N LYS A 514 13.91 -2.95 15.34
CA LYS A 514 12.65 -3.71 15.50
C LYS A 514 11.77 -3.22 16.66
N THR A 515 12.33 -2.48 17.61
CA THR A 515 11.67 -2.09 18.87
C THR A 515 10.50 -1.11 18.66
N SER A 516 10.59 -0.13 17.75
CA SER A 516 9.54 0.91 17.61
C SER A 516 8.24 0.43 16.95
N ARG A 517 8.31 -0.46 15.95
CA ARG A 517 7.11 -1.05 15.29
C ARG A 517 6.47 -2.12 16.18
N LYS A 518 7.28 -2.90 16.91
CA LYS A 518 6.84 -3.86 17.92
C LYS A 518 6.04 -3.17 19.03
N GLU A 519 6.55 -2.06 19.57
CA GLU A 519 5.86 -1.29 20.61
C GLU A 519 4.49 -0.76 20.16
N ARG A 520 4.37 -0.26 18.92
CA ARG A 520 3.08 0.18 18.36
C ARG A 520 2.08 -0.97 18.18
N PHE A 521 2.52 -2.14 17.72
CA PHE A 521 1.66 -3.30 17.54
C PHE A 521 1.22 -3.90 18.87
N VAL A 522 2.15 -4.00 19.83
CA VAL A 522 1.89 -4.37 21.21
C VAL A 522 0.86 -3.43 21.85
N LYS A 523 1.02 -2.10 21.69
CA LYS A 523 0.09 -1.11 22.23
C LYS A 523 -1.32 -1.19 21.62
N LYS A 524 -1.43 -1.57 20.34
CA LYS A 524 -2.71 -1.62 19.63
C LYS A 524 -3.50 -2.90 19.91
N PHE A 525 -2.84 -4.05 19.93
CA PHE A 525 -3.53 -5.34 19.93
C PHE A 525 -3.42 -6.13 21.23
N SER A 526 -2.44 -5.83 22.10
CA SER A 526 -2.34 -6.52 23.40
C SER A 526 -3.60 -6.33 24.24
N CYS A 527 -3.97 -7.35 25.01
CA CYS A 527 -5.05 -7.26 25.98
C CYS A 527 -4.77 -6.12 26.97
N LYS A 528 -5.68 -5.14 27.05
CA LYS A 528 -5.56 -3.95 27.92
C LYS A 528 -5.93 -4.21 29.39
N ALA A 529 -6.47 -5.40 29.68
CA ALA A 529 -6.89 -5.86 31.01
C ALA A 529 -6.52 -7.36 31.16
N PRO A 530 -6.31 -7.86 32.39
CA PRO A 530 -6.03 -9.28 32.63
C PRO A 530 -7.14 -10.15 32.05
N VAL A 531 -6.77 -11.21 31.34
CA VAL A 531 -7.73 -12.13 30.71
C VAL A 531 -8.33 -13.05 31.76
N TYR A 532 -7.49 -13.68 32.58
CA TYR A 532 -7.90 -14.56 33.67
C TYR A 532 -7.99 -13.78 34.99
N HIS A 533 -9.20 -13.70 35.55
CA HIS A 533 -9.43 -13.07 36.86
C HIS A 533 -9.31 -14.07 38.02
N ASN A 534 -9.38 -15.36 37.71
CA ASN A 534 -9.31 -16.46 38.68
C ASN A 534 -10.33 -16.33 39.82
N CYS A 535 -11.54 -15.88 39.50
CA CYS A 535 -12.68 -15.91 40.42
C CYS A 535 -13.11 -17.37 40.64
N ARG A 536 -13.59 -17.72 41.84
CA ARG A 536 -13.87 -19.12 42.20
C ARG A 536 -15.38 -19.39 42.17
N ILE A 537 -15.77 -20.54 41.64
CA ILE A 537 -17.14 -21.05 41.76
C ILE A 537 -17.08 -22.34 42.57
N TYR A 538 -17.86 -22.39 43.64
CA TYR A 538 -18.02 -23.53 44.51
C TYR A 538 -19.42 -24.15 44.33
N ALA A 539 -19.52 -25.46 44.54
CA ALA A 539 -20.78 -26.17 44.65
C ALA A 539 -21.48 -25.86 45.99
N SER A 540 -22.74 -26.28 46.11
CA SER A 540 -23.54 -26.09 47.32
C SER A 540 -22.93 -26.76 48.56
N ASP A 541 -22.12 -27.82 48.36
CA ASP A 541 -21.37 -28.55 49.39
C ASP A 541 -19.99 -27.95 49.71
N GLY A 542 -19.62 -26.83 49.09
CA GLY A 542 -18.37 -26.12 49.31
C GLY A 542 -17.18 -26.58 48.47
N ARG A 543 -17.33 -27.59 47.60
CA ARG A 543 -16.23 -28.05 46.72
C ARG A 543 -15.99 -27.08 45.56
N LEU A 544 -14.74 -26.93 45.13
CA LEU A 544 -14.37 -26.03 44.04
C LEU A 544 -14.77 -26.63 42.69
N LEU A 545 -15.60 -25.92 41.93
CA LEU A 545 -16.03 -26.33 40.59
C LEU A 545 -15.09 -25.76 39.51
N CYS A 546 -14.79 -24.46 39.54
CA CYS A 546 -13.85 -23.92 38.56
C CYS A 546 -13.33 -22.53 38.92
N TYR A 547 -12.20 -22.19 38.33
CA TYR A 547 -11.76 -20.81 38.15
C TYR A 547 -12.40 -20.17 36.90
N CYS A 548 -12.91 -18.95 37.02
CA CYS A 548 -13.57 -18.22 35.94
C CYS A 548 -13.32 -16.71 35.94
N ASP A 549 -13.91 -16.03 34.96
CA ASP A 549 -13.85 -14.58 34.82
C ASP A 549 -14.96 -13.88 35.62
N GLN A 550 -14.71 -12.62 36.01
CA GLN A 550 -15.65 -11.79 36.75
C GLN A 550 -17.04 -11.73 36.10
N ARG A 551 -17.10 -11.59 34.77
CA ARG A 551 -18.38 -11.52 34.04
C ARG A 551 -19.27 -12.75 34.25
N LYS A 552 -18.67 -13.93 34.47
CA LYS A 552 -19.40 -15.17 34.73
C LYS A 552 -19.97 -15.17 36.14
N ILE A 553 -19.21 -14.67 37.11
CA ILE A 553 -19.68 -14.44 38.49
C ILE A 553 -20.87 -13.48 38.49
N ASP A 554 -20.73 -12.32 37.82
CA ASP A 554 -21.77 -11.31 37.74
C ASP A 554 -23.04 -11.83 37.04
N TRP A 555 -22.92 -12.79 36.12
CA TRP A 555 -24.05 -13.43 35.46
C TRP A 555 -24.86 -14.32 36.42
N TYR A 556 -24.19 -15.10 37.27
CA TYR A 556 -24.85 -15.94 38.28
C TYR A 556 -25.50 -15.10 39.37
N LEU A 557 -24.83 -14.05 39.84
CA LEU A 557 -25.35 -13.15 40.87
C LEU A 557 -26.57 -12.36 40.38
N ARG A 558 -26.54 -11.82 39.15
CA ARG A 558 -27.68 -11.08 38.58
C ARG A 558 -28.94 -11.92 38.35
N ARG A 559 -28.81 -13.25 38.33
CA ARG A 559 -29.92 -14.18 38.14
C ARG A 559 -30.33 -14.87 39.44
N ASP A 560 -29.78 -14.43 40.57
CA ASP A 560 -30.03 -15.02 41.90
C ASP A 560 -29.74 -16.53 41.95
N LEU A 561 -28.77 -17.00 41.16
CA LEU A 561 -28.39 -18.41 41.06
C LEU A 561 -27.21 -18.79 41.97
N ALA A 562 -26.60 -17.80 42.64
CA ALA A 562 -25.43 -17.99 43.49
C ALA A 562 -25.34 -16.93 44.59
N LYS A 563 -24.57 -17.22 45.65
CA LYS A 563 -24.25 -16.28 46.72
C LYS A 563 -22.75 -16.03 46.79
N ILE A 564 -22.37 -14.80 47.11
CA ILE A 564 -20.96 -14.43 47.32
C ILE A 564 -20.48 -15.02 48.65
N VAL A 565 -19.30 -15.63 48.63
CA VAL A 565 -18.62 -16.22 49.80
C VAL A 565 -17.24 -15.59 50.02
N GLU A 566 -16.57 -15.17 48.95
CA GLU A 566 -15.27 -14.48 49.02
C GLU A 566 -15.34 -13.17 48.24
N HIS A 567 -14.64 -12.14 48.70
CA HIS A 567 -14.70 -10.80 48.10
C HIS A 567 -13.49 -10.43 47.22
N ASN A 568 -12.33 -11.10 47.34
CA ASN A 568 -11.15 -10.77 46.51
C ASN A 568 -10.10 -11.91 46.40
N PRO A 569 -9.89 -12.53 45.22
CA PRO A 569 -10.78 -12.47 44.05
C PRO A 569 -12.17 -13.04 44.41
N PRO A 570 -13.26 -12.54 43.81
CA PRO A 570 -14.60 -12.92 44.26
C PRO A 570 -14.89 -14.40 44.03
N GLY A 571 -15.49 -15.02 45.02
CA GLY A 571 -15.88 -16.43 45.03
C GLY A 571 -17.37 -16.56 45.29
N ILE A 572 -18.06 -17.40 44.52
CA ILE A 572 -19.50 -17.65 44.67
C ILE A 572 -19.77 -19.14 44.93
N VAL A 573 -20.82 -19.42 45.69
CA VAL A 573 -21.43 -20.75 45.82
C VAL A 573 -22.71 -20.80 45.00
N LEU A 574 -22.86 -21.80 44.14
CA LEU A 574 -24.08 -22.02 43.37
C LEU A 574 -25.21 -22.52 44.29
N LEU A 575 -26.44 -22.04 44.06
CA LEU A 575 -27.64 -22.44 44.81
C LEU A 575 -28.33 -23.70 44.26
N PHE A 576 -27.75 -24.33 43.23
CA PHE A 576 -28.28 -25.51 42.56
C PHE A 576 -27.14 -26.51 42.26
N GLU A 577 -27.49 -27.78 42.07
CA GLU A 577 -26.51 -28.82 41.76
C GLU A 577 -26.17 -28.83 40.26
N PRO A 578 -24.89 -28.65 39.88
CA PRO A 578 -24.48 -28.69 38.47
C PRO A 578 -24.57 -30.12 37.92
N LYS A 579 -24.76 -30.23 36.59
CA LYS A 579 -24.93 -31.53 35.89
C LYS A 579 -23.67 -32.42 35.86
N GLY A 580 -22.54 -31.95 36.38
CA GLY A 580 -21.27 -32.69 36.45
C GLY A 580 -20.23 -31.90 37.25
N ARG A 581 -19.29 -32.62 37.88
CA ARG A 581 -18.20 -32.05 38.68
C ARG A 581 -16.85 -32.37 38.05
N PRO A 582 -15.87 -31.45 38.09
CA PRO A 582 -14.56 -31.67 37.45
C PRO A 582 -13.77 -32.84 38.05
N GLU A 583 -13.96 -33.12 39.35
CA GLU A 583 -13.30 -34.22 40.06
C GLU A 583 -13.81 -35.60 39.61
N ASP A 584 -15.07 -35.69 39.19
CA ASP A 584 -15.68 -36.95 38.73
C ASP A 584 -15.29 -37.28 37.26
N GLU A 585 -14.70 -36.31 36.55
CA GLU A 585 -14.29 -36.40 35.13
C GLU A 585 -12.76 -36.33 34.94
N ASP A 586 -11.95 -36.47 36.01
CA ASP A 586 -10.48 -36.33 36.00
C ASP A 586 -9.98 -35.05 35.29
N ASN A 587 -10.75 -33.96 35.39
CA ASN A 587 -10.53 -32.75 34.59
C ASN A 587 -9.88 -31.62 35.39
N GLU A 588 -8.61 -31.81 35.75
CA GLU A 588 -7.82 -30.87 36.55
C GLU A 588 -7.72 -29.46 35.94
N PHE A 589 -7.96 -29.31 34.64
CA PHE A 589 -7.79 -28.05 33.92
C PHE A 589 -8.67 -26.91 34.47
N TYR A 590 -9.86 -27.21 34.97
CA TYR A 590 -10.82 -26.20 35.41
C TYR A 590 -10.62 -25.76 36.87
N ILE A 591 -9.95 -26.59 37.67
CA ILE A 591 -9.66 -26.35 39.09
C ILE A 591 -8.27 -25.72 39.31
N GLN A 592 -7.52 -25.45 38.25
CA GLN A 592 -6.23 -24.77 38.34
C GLN A 592 -6.34 -23.26 38.07
N SER A 593 -5.68 -22.46 38.92
CA SER A 593 -5.54 -21.02 38.68
C SER A 593 -4.66 -20.75 37.46
N LYS A 594 -5.06 -19.79 36.60
CA LYS A 594 -4.36 -19.49 35.34
C LYS A 594 -3.53 -18.22 35.45
N LYS A 595 -2.36 -18.24 34.81
CA LYS A 595 -1.47 -17.07 34.75
C LYS A 595 -1.71 -16.28 33.47
N ASN A 596 -1.77 -14.96 33.59
CA ASN A 596 -1.87 -14.05 32.44
C ASN A 596 -0.48 -13.80 31.81
N ILE A 597 0.08 -14.84 31.19
CA ILE A 597 1.40 -14.80 30.55
C ILE A 597 1.37 -15.51 29.20
N CYS A 598 2.28 -15.15 28.31
CA CYS A 598 2.50 -15.88 27.07
C CYS A 598 2.93 -17.32 27.39
N VAL A 599 2.20 -18.31 26.90
CA VAL A 599 2.54 -19.73 27.12
C VAL A 599 3.76 -20.18 26.33
N GLY A 600 4.11 -19.47 25.24
CA GLY A 600 5.27 -19.79 24.40
C GLY A 600 6.61 -19.30 24.95
N CYS A 601 6.64 -18.09 25.54
CA CYS A 601 7.90 -17.48 26.00
C CYS A 601 7.87 -16.89 27.42
N GLY A 602 6.71 -16.91 28.11
CA GLY A 602 6.56 -16.39 29.47
C GLY A 602 6.37 -14.87 29.60
N GLU A 603 6.26 -14.13 28.49
CA GLU A 603 6.02 -12.68 28.48
C GLU A 603 4.76 -12.28 29.27
N LYS A 604 4.88 -11.24 30.11
CA LYS A 604 3.83 -10.80 31.05
C LYS A 604 3.24 -9.43 30.72
N ASN A 605 3.92 -8.65 29.89
CA ASN A 605 3.53 -7.27 29.59
C ASN A 605 2.53 -7.19 28.43
N HIS A 606 2.60 -8.13 27.48
CA HIS A 606 1.73 -8.12 26.31
C HIS A 606 1.39 -9.52 25.80
N TYR A 607 0.10 -9.76 25.55
CA TYR A 607 -0.40 -11.04 25.07
C TYR A 607 -1.79 -10.92 24.43
N LEU A 608 -2.05 -11.84 23.51
CA LEU A 608 -3.23 -11.99 22.66
C LEU A 608 -3.88 -13.35 22.95
N ARG A 609 -5.20 -13.43 22.81
CA ARG A 609 -5.91 -14.72 22.84
C ARG A 609 -5.71 -15.44 21.52
N TYR A 610 -5.05 -16.59 21.55
CA TYR A 610 -4.82 -17.45 20.40
C TYR A 610 -5.71 -18.70 20.51
N ARG A 611 -6.49 -18.98 19.47
CA ARG A 611 -7.34 -20.18 19.39
C ARG A 611 -6.49 -21.33 18.85
N ILE A 612 -6.29 -22.37 19.64
CA ILE A 612 -5.54 -23.57 19.22
C ILE A 612 -6.30 -24.29 18.09
N ILE A 613 -7.62 -24.39 18.22
CA ILE A 613 -8.49 -25.03 17.25
C ILE A 613 -9.17 -23.95 16.38
N PRO A 614 -8.87 -23.88 15.07
CA PRO A 614 -9.56 -23.00 14.14
C PRO A 614 -11.07 -23.23 14.14
N SER A 615 -11.85 -22.14 14.01
CA SER A 615 -13.31 -22.21 13.99
C SER A 615 -13.84 -23.09 12.86
N CYS A 616 -13.16 -23.11 11.71
CA CYS A 616 -13.53 -23.94 10.55
C CYS A 616 -13.42 -25.44 10.82
N TYR A 617 -12.58 -25.89 11.76
CA TYR A 617 -12.48 -27.32 12.12
C TYR A 617 -13.45 -27.71 13.23
N ARG A 618 -13.79 -26.75 14.10
CA ARG A 618 -14.69 -27.00 15.23
C ARG A 618 -16.10 -27.43 14.80
N ILE A 619 -16.57 -27.03 13.61
CA ILE A 619 -17.88 -27.46 13.09
C ILE A 619 -17.97 -28.98 12.85
N HIS A 620 -16.83 -29.64 12.66
CA HIS A 620 -16.73 -31.07 12.38
C HIS A 620 -16.53 -31.93 13.62
N PHE A 621 -16.36 -31.32 14.80
CA PHE A 621 -16.16 -32.05 16.05
C PHE A 621 -17.47 -32.72 16.49
N PRO A 622 -17.44 -33.81 17.30
CA PRO A 622 -18.63 -34.34 17.95
C PRO A 622 -19.41 -33.26 18.71
N GLU A 623 -20.74 -33.37 18.79
CA GLU A 623 -21.60 -32.30 19.34
C GLU A 623 -21.18 -31.82 20.75
N HIS A 624 -20.70 -32.74 21.58
CA HIS A 624 -20.20 -32.45 22.93
C HIS A 624 -18.87 -31.66 22.96
N LEU A 625 -18.13 -31.59 21.84
CA LEU A 625 -16.89 -30.81 21.67
C LEU A 625 -17.06 -29.55 20.81
N LYS A 626 -18.23 -29.34 20.19
CA LYS A 626 -18.52 -28.12 19.39
C LYS A 626 -18.70 -26.87 20.26
N SER A 627 -19.18 -27.02 21.49
CA SER A 627 -19.37 -25.91 22.44
C SER A 627 -18.04 -25.24 22.77
N HIS A 628 -18.00 -23.91 22.79
CA HIS A 628 -16.77 -23.12 23.02
C HIS A 628 -16.14 -23.41 24.41
N ARG A 629 -15.07 -24.22 24.46
CA ARG A 629 -14.39 -24.55 25.72
C ARG A 629 -13.18 -23.64 25.96
N SER A 630 -12.98 -23.26 27.22
CA SER A 630 -11.92 -22.36 27.66
C SER A 630 -10.51 -22.97 27.63
N HIS A 631 -10.36 -24.27 27.31
CA HIS A 631 -9.06 -24.91 27.10
C HIS A 631 -8.46 -24.69 25.71
N ASP A 632 -9.28 -24.39 24.70
CA ASP A 632 -8.81 -24.20 23.31
C ASP A 632 -8.24 -22.80 23.07
N ILE A 633 -8.12 -21.97 24.10
CA ILE A 633 -7.62 -20.61 24.01
C ILE A 633 -6.42 -20.45 24.94
N VAL A 634 -5.29 -20.09 24.35
CA VAL A 634 -4.06 -19.78 25.08
C VAL A 634 -3.68 -18.33 24.87
N LEU A 635 -2.80 -17.83 25.74
CA LEU A 635 -2.27 -16.48 25.63
C LEU A 635 -0.89 -16.52 24.97
N LEU A 636 -0.69 -15.76 23.90
CA LEU A 636 0.61 -15.63 23.23
C LEU A 636 0.99 -14.15 23.08
N CYS A 637 2.27 -13.81 23.29
CA CYS A 637 2.78 -12.48 22.93
C CYS A 637 2.73 -12.31 21.41
N VAL A 638 2.94 -11.08 20.92
CA VAL A 638 2.87 -10.78 19.47
C VAL A 638 3.84 -11.68 18.68
N ASP A 639 5.07 -11.83 19.17
CA ASP A 639 6.08 -12.65 18.48
C ASP A 639 5.69 -14.13 18.46
N CYS A 640 5.25 -14.68 19.61
CA CYS A 640 4.83 -16.09 19.68
C CYS A 640 3.54 -16.34 18.90
N HIS A 641 2.65 -15.35 18.82
CA HIS A 641 1.42 -15.44 18.04
C HIS A 641 1.73 -15.54 16.55
N GLU A 642 2.66 -14.73 16.03
CA GLU A 642 3.10 -14.80 14.64
C GLU A 642 3.73 -16.15 14.30
N ILE A 643 4.60 -16.65 15.19
CA ILE A 643 5.24 -17.97 15.05
C ILE A 643 4.20 -19.09 15.07
N ALA A 644 3.27 -19.05 16.04
CA ALA A 644 2.23 -20.07 16.19
C ALA A 644 1.25 -20.05 15.01
N HIS A 645 0.80 -18.87 14.59
CA HIS A 645 -0.09 -18.71 13.43
C HIS A 645 0.55 -19.22 12.14
N SER A 646 1.81 -18.86 11.88
CA SER A 646 2.55 -19.34 10.72
C SER A 646 2.75 -20.86 10.72
N SER A 647 2.91 -21.46 11.91
CA SER A 647 3.05 -22.91 12.05
C SER A 647 1.71 -23.62 11.88
N ALA A 648 0.63 -23.05 12.41
CA ALA A 648 -0.72 -23.59 12.28
C ALA A 648 -1.23 -23.54 10.82
N GLU A 649 -1.01 -22.46 10.08
CA GLU A 649 -1.39 -22.39 8.66
C GLU A 649 -0.58 -23.37 7.80
N ARG A 650 0.71 -23.57 8.10
CA ARG A 650 1.52 -24.63 7.45
C ARG A 650 0.94 -26.03 7.71
N TYR A 651 0.62 -26.35 8.96
CA TYR A 651 0.07 -27.65 9.31
C TYR A 651 -1.33 -27.88 8.72
N LYS A 652 -2.15 -26.82 8.69
CA LYS A 652 -3.47 -26.81 8.05
C LYS A 652 -3.38 -27.11 6.55
N ASN A 653 -2.41 -26.51 5.86
CA ASN A 653 -2.17 -26.79 4.44
C ASN A 653 -1.68 -28.23 4.23
N GLN A 654 -0.83 -28.74 5.13
CA GLN A 654 -0.36 -30.12 5.06
C GLN A 654 -1.49 -31.14 5.24
N ILE A 655 -2.33 -30.97 6.27
CA ILE A 655 -3.53 -31.80 6.49
C ILE A 655 -4.48 -31.72 5.30
N ALA A 656 -4.66 -30.52 4.73
CA ALA A 656 -5.52 -30.37 3.57
C ALA A 656 -5.04 -31.16 2.35
N VAL A 657 -3.72 -31.22 2.12
CA VAL A 657 -3.13 -32.04 1.06
C VAL A 657 -3.25 -33.53 1.40
N GLU A 658 -2.88 -33.93 2.62
CA GLU A 658 -2.85 -35.32 3.07
C GLU A 658 -4.25 -35.98 3.00
N PHE A 659 -5.26 -35.27 3.48
CA PHE A 659 -6.65 -35.75 3.51
C PHE A 659 -7.46 -35.31 2.28
N LYS A 660 -6.80 -34.69 1.28
CA LYS A 660 -7.43 -34.13 0.06
C LYS A 660 -8.64 -33.23 0.37
N ILE A 661 -8.54 -32.45 1.46
CA ILE A 661 -9.56 -31.50 1.88
C ILE A 661 -9.38 -30.22 1.06
N PRO A 662 -10.33 -29.85 0.20
CA PRO A 662 -10.22 -28.63 -0.59
C PRO A 662 -10.32 -27.40 0.32
N LEU A 663 -9.20 -26.68 0.48
CA LEU A 663 -9.18 -25.42 1.24
C LEU A 663 -9.94 -24.28 0.56
N HIS A 664 -10.24 -24.45 -0.73
CA HIS A 664 -11.06 -23.55 -1.53
C HIS A 664 -12.29 -24.32 -2.01
N VAL A 665 -13.46 -23.94 -1.50
CA VAL A 665 -14.73 -24.56 -1.88
C VAL A 665 -15.04 -24.19 -3.33
N ARG A 666 -14.98 -25.16 -4.26
CA ARG A 666 -15.41 -24.96 -5.65
C ARG A 666 -16.90 -24.59 -5.69
N LYS A 667 -17.22 -23.55 -6.45
CA LYS A 667 -18.58 -23.04 -6.68
C LYS A 667 -19.38 -24.07 -7.50
N VAL A 668 -20.66 -24.25 -7.19
CA VAL A 668 -21.56 -25.14 -7.94
C VAL A 668 -22.08 -24.38 -9.16
N VAL A 669 -21.90 -24.93 -10.36
CA VAL A 669 -22.46 -24.39 -11.61
C VAL A 669 -23.64 -25.29 -12.03
N ASN A 670 -24.77 -24.69 -12.39
CA ASN A 670 -25.97 -25.41 -12.82
C ASN A 670 -25.70 -26.16 -14.13
N SER A 671 -25.98 -27.46 -14.14
CA SER A 671 -25.76 -28.37 -15.26
C SER A 671 -27.10 -28.86 -15.81
N GLU A 672 -27.82 -28.02 -16.56
CA GLU A 672 -28.99 -28.47 -17.34
C GLU A 672 -29.12 -27.90 -18.76
N GLU A 673 -28.09 -27.24 -19.32
CA GLU A 673 -28.10 -26.87 -20.75
C GLU A 673 -26.85 -27.40 -21.45
N ASN A 674 -26.87 -28.70 -21.79
CA ASN A 674 -26.16 -29.23 -22.96
C ASN A 674 -26.51 -30.71 -23.19
N LYS A 675 -27.59 -30.95 -23.93
CA LYS A 675 -27.77 -32.19 -24.70
C LYS A 675 -27.83 -31.83 -26.17
N GLY A 676 -26.73 -32.08 -26.88
CA GLY A 676 -26.72 -32.18 -28.33
C GLY A 676 -25.53 -31.51 -29.01
N SER A 677 -24.38 -32.18 -29.04
CA SER A 677 -23.54 -32.33 -30.25
C SER A 677 -22.23 -33.05 -29.89
N THR A 678 -21.90 -34.07 -30.67
CA THR A 678 -20.82 -35.03 -30.43
C THR A 678 -19.58 -34.67 -31.25
N LEU A 679 -18.43 -34.57 -30.57
CA LEU A 679 -17.02 -34.65 -30.99
C LEU A 679 -16.53 -33.90 -32.27
N SER A 680 -15.62 -32.95 -32.09
CA SER A 680 -14.16 -33.18 -32.26
C SER A 680 -13.34 -31.98 -31.74
N SER A 681 -12.07 -32.27 -31.45
CA SER A 681 -11.17 -31.63 -30.48
C SER A 681 -10.49 -30.33 -30.93
N SER A 682 -10.61 -29.28 -30.10
CA SER A 682 -9.70 -28.13 -30.03
C SER A 682 -9.87 -27.41 -28.68
N ILE A 683 -8.85 -27.47 -27.82
CA ILE A 683 -8.88 -26.84 -26.48
C ILE A 683 -8.52 -25.36 -26.63
N VAL A 684 -9.55 -24.54 -26.47
CA VAL A 684 -9.50 -23.10 -26.17
C VAL A 684 -9.84 -23.00 -24.68
N GLU A 685 -9.00 -22.36 -23.85
CA GLU A 685 -9.38 -22.02 -22.48
C GLU A 685 -9.14 -20.54 -22.19
N GLY A 686 -10.22 -19.80 -22.32
CA GLY A 686 -10.53 -18.56 -21.62
C GLY A 686 -12.04 -18.53 -21.45
N HIS A 687 -12.55 -18.75 -20.25
CA HIS A 687 -13.92 -18.40 -19.87
C HIS A 687 -14.07 -18.22 -18.36
N GLU A 688 -14.91 -17.25 -18.02
CA GLU A 688 -15.14 -16.60 -16.74
C GLU A 688 -15.70 -17.52 -15.64
N ASP A 689 -15.21 -17.34 -14.42
CA ASP A 689 -15.52 -18.16 -13.24
C ASP A 689 -16.78 -17.65 -12.50
N VAL A 690 -17.95 -17.77 -13.14
CA VAL A 690 -19.27 -17.38 -12.58
C VAL A 690 -19.87 -18.53 -11.75
N GLY A 691 -20.04 -18.33 -10.45
CA GLY A 691 -20.73 -19.29 -9.56
C GLY A 691 -20.78 -18.88 -8.09
N VAL A 692 -21.62 -19.57 -7.30
CA VAL A 692 -21.83 -19.32 -5.86
C VAL A 692 -21.37 -20.55 -5.05
N SER A 693 -20.80 -20.33 -3.84
CA SER A 693 -20.27 -21.44 -3.04
C SER A 693 -21.39 -22.36 -2.53
N PRO A 694 -21.18 -23.70 -2.48
CA PRO A 694 -22.17 -24.65 -1.96
C PRO A 694 -22.66 -24.32 -0.55
N LEU A 695 -21.82 -23.70 0.29
CA LEU A 695 -22.15 -23.27 1.64
C LEU A 695 -23.09 -22.06 1.67
N HIS A 696 -22.90 -21.10 0.76
CA HIS A 696 -23.82 -19.97 0.59
C HIS A 696 -25.16 -20.43 -0.02
N LEU A 697 -25.13 -21.31 -1.03
CA LEU A 697 -26.35 -21.90 -1.61
C LEU A 697 -27.18 -22.63 -0.55
N ARG A 698 -26.52 -23.46 0.27
CA ARG A 698 -27.16 -24.22 1.35
C ARG A 698 -27.72 -23.32 2.45
N SER A 699 -27.00 -22.26 2.83
CA SER A 699 -27.46 -21.31 3.85
C SER A 699 -28.65 -20.49 3.35
N ALA A 700 -28.62 -20.04 2.10
CA ALA A 700 -29.73 -19.35 1.45
C ALA A 700 -30.97 -20.26 1.31
N ALA A 701 -30.78 -21.51 0.87
CA ALA A 701 -31.88 -22.48 0.76
C ALA A 701 -32.50 -22.79 2.14
N MET A 702 -31.68 -22.97 3.19
CA MET A 702 -32.20 -23.17 4.55
C MET A 702 -32.92 -21.93 5.11
N ALA A 703 -32.46 -20.72 4.78
CA ALA A 703 -33.13 -19.49 5.18
C ALA A 703 -34.52 -19.37 4.52
N LEU A 704 -34.62 -19.67 3.22
CA LEU A 704 -35.88 -19.64 2.48
C LEU A 704 -36.89 -20.68 2.99
N LEU A 705 -36.45 -21.89 3.35
CA LEU A 705 -37.32 -22.92 3.93
C LEU A 705 -37.83 -22.58 5.32
N ARG A 706 -37.08 -21.81 6.13
CA ARG A 706 -37.52 -21.37 7.47
C ARG A 706 -38.60 -20.28 7.44
N HIS A 707 -38.70 -19.53 6.35
CA HIS A 707 -39.65 -18.40 6.22
C HIS A 707 -40.87 -18.69 5.32
N GLY A 708 -40.94 -19.87 4.68
CA GLY A 708 -41.88 -20.16 3.60
C GLY A 708 -43.15 -20.92 4.00
N SER A 709 -44.07 -20.32 4.76
CA SER A 709 -45.41 -20.92 5.02
C SER A 709 -46.38 -20.83 3.84
N LYS A 710 -46.03 -20.09 2.77
CA LYS A 710 -46.81 -19.92 1.53
C LYS A 710 -46.06 -20.37 0.26
N MET A 711 -44.98 -21.14 0.41
CA MET A 711 -44.14 -21.54 -0.71
C MET A 711 -44.79 -22.69 -1.52
N PRO A 712 -44.83 -22.63 -2.87
CA PRO A 712 -45.33 -23.72 -3.69
C PRO A 712 -44.57 -25.02 -3.41
N SER A 713 -45.29 -26.15 -3.33
CA SER A 713 -44.73 -27.46 -2.96
C SER A 713 -43.54 -27.87 -3.84
N GLU A 714 -43.60 -27.55 -5.13
CA GLU A 714 -42.53 -27.83 -6.10
C GLU A 714 -41.23 -27.08 -5.77
N ARG A 715 -41.33 -25.80 -5.37
CA ARG A 715 -40.17 -25.00 -4.98
C ARG A 715 -39.60 -25.43 -3.62
N PHE A 716 -40.46 -25.91 -2.73
CA PHE A 716 -40.06 -26.47 -1.45
C PHE A 716 -39.25 -27.76 -1.63
N GLU A 717 -39.68 -28.66 -2.53
CA GLU A 717 -38.96 -29.88 -2.87
C GLU A 717 -37.62 -29.58 -3.55
N GLU A 718 -37.58 -28.61 -4.47
CA GLU A 718 -36.35 -28.17 -5.14
C GLU A 718 -35.31 -27.64 -4.14
N LEU A 719 -35.70 -26.75 -3.23
CA LEU A 719 -34.80 -26.20 -2.20
C LEU A 719 -34.33 -27.29 -1.22
N THR A 720 -35.20 -28.26 -0.93
CA THR A 720 -34.84 -29.42 -0.10
C THR A 720 -33.83 -30.33 -0.82
N GLN A 721 -33.99 -30.54 -2.13
CA GLN A 721 -33.02 -31.26 -2.96
C GLN A 721 -31.69 -30.52 -3.06
N VAL A 722 -31.68 -29.19 -3.18
CA VAL A 722 -30.46 -28.37 -3.16
C VAL A 722 -29.69 -28.54 -1.85
N ILE A 723 -30.36 -28.55 -0.70
CA ILE A 723 -29.73 -28.80 0.60
C ILE A 723 -29.15 -30.23 0.67
N SER A 724 -29.82 -31.21 0.05
CA SER A 724 -29.33 -32.59 -0.02
C SER A 724 -28.12 -32.77 -0.94
N LYS A 725 -28.06 -32.03 -2.06
CA LYS A 725 -26.94 -32.03 -3.02
C LYS A 725 -25.71 -31.28 -2.50
N CYS A 726 -25.89 -30.34 -1.56
CA CYS A 726 -24.81 -29.58 -0.91
C CYS A 726 -24.35 -30.20 0.43
N LYS A 727 -24.49 -31.51 0.63
CA LYS A 727 -24.05 -32.21 1.85
C LYS A 727 -22.61 -32.67 1.83
#